data_AF-A0A1V9YLA1-F1
#
_entry.id   AF-A0A1V9YLA1-F1
#
_cell.length_a   1.000
_cell.length_b   1.000
_cell.length_c   1.000
_cell.angle_alpha   90.00
_cell.angle_beta   90.00
_cell.angle_gamma   90.00
#
_symmetry.space_group_name_H-M   'P 1'
#
loop_
_entity.id
_entity.type
_entity.pdbx_description
1 polymer ?
#
loop_
_entity_poly.entity_id
_entity_poly.type
_entity_poly.pdbx_seq_one_letter_code
_entity_poly.pdbx_strand_id
1 'polypeptide(L)'
;MSDPRGPVVFVLIDGLADCAIDLSAYGAGHKPQTPLEAASTPAMDAISGAGLSGLMDPVEPGLACGSDTAHMSIFGYDPQRNYRGRGAFEAMGAGLDMAPGDVAFKCNFATLDPKTNVVTLRRVDRNFHEWGKGLCDFVNSLEDPCGVPGVRVVCKHATEHRCGIVFKGENLTDSITGTDPLKDGLPLLTSVPAGPHEHAAFSATCLNNASLAIHKALSGHPINVDRVARGLPPANLILLRGPGERINVPSFAEKHGLRAFMIAPTCIIAGLGKSLDMDVVAVAGATGDYHTDLMAKADRAIELFASGAYDFGFVHVKAVDDAGHDRDVATKVDLKFIEKADAMVRQLVQGIAARFDHATIVVTGDHTTPVLYGDHTFEPVPFTIGSVQAAAALLRGEPVAHDPRIQDTVTAFGEGMATAGGLGRFAGDQVMEIVKEYRARNICAMTNHGACVTTDGQNRTSARRQRTMSTKEPAALASLVTEGAWNLYSVSPLFKFSHDAECLAADAMGLVSYLRTHRHGELKANQGIAASVRSQQDVALFAITETVVGAPRRLGGFIYYSPDAPDMKTRTDVLLLQGNEELLGLICAWMQHQYQCVVALHAVSVNSISMEAFAFSLFQIMLEANDAVEHAPLRLTLQSESTGKAVQSVTISIPWKDICLGHRAAITHSQSSASTSDGHRRGTMVSSEPDRFIRSFITKHFVSLPVEMSAYRLFSVSSEDCILEYTGRLKFFTPESVPAVLDAILQLFVAQHVVCPEGAETTF
;
A
#
# COMPACT_ATOMS: atom_id res chain seq x y z
N MET A 1 4.83 28.99 28.68
CA MET A 1 3.97 29.85 27.84
C MET A 1 3.31 28.93 26.84
N SER A 2 1.99 29.00 26.66
CA SER A 2 1.27 28.17 25.69
C SER A 2 1.75 28.51 24.27
N ASP A 3 1.98 27.50 23.44
CA ASP A 3 2.35 27.69 22.04
C ASP A 3 1.23 28.47 21.33
N PRO A 4 1.50 29.63 20.71
CA PRO A 4 0.48 30.45 20.06
C PRO A 4 -0.24 29.74 18.91
N ARG A 5 0.32 28.63 18.42
CA ARG A 5 -0.28 27.75 17.40
C ARG A 5 -1.45 26.91 17.90
N GLY A 6 -1.64 26.83 19.22
CA GLY A 6 -2.70 26.02 19.83
C GLY A 6 -2.51 24.51 19.69
N PRO A 7 -3.41 23.71 20.27
CA PRO A 7 -3.29 22.25 20.26
C PRO A 7 -3.65 21.63 18.91
N VAL A 8 -3.16 20.41 18.68
CA VAL A 8 -3.59 19.51 17.60
C VAL A 8 -4.41 18.38 18.19
N VAL A 9 -5.67 18.29 17.77
CA VAL A 9 -6.58 17.19 18.09
C VAL A 9 -6.53 16.20 16.92
N PHE A 10 -6.05 14.99 17.14
CA PHE A 10 -6.00 13.95 16.12
C PHE A 10 -7.02 12.87 16.45
N VAL A 11 -8.10 12.78 15.67
CA VAL A 11 -9.12 11.74 15.80
C VAL A 11 -8.87 10.67 14.75
N LEU A 12 -8.59 9.44 15.19
CA LEU A 12 -8.42 8.30 14.31
C LEU A 12 -9.56 7.31 14.52
N ILE A 13 -10.31 7.05 13.46
CA ILE A 13 -11.41 6.09 13.45
C ILE A 13 -10.92 4.81 12.77
N ASP A 14 -10.69 3.77 13.55
CA ASP A 14 -10.10 2.50 13.10
C ASP A 14 -11.00 1.86 12.02
N GLY A 15 -10.42 1.40 10.92
CA GLY A 15 -11.17 0.74 9.83
C GLY A 15 -12.28 1.59 9.20
N LEU A 16 -12.13 2.93 9.24
CA LEU A 16 -13.14 3.90 8.80
C LEU A 16 -13.61 3.67 7.36
N ALA A 17 -12.65 3.53 6.46
CA ALA A 17 -12.94 3.48 5.03
C ALA A 17 -13.56 2.15 4.61
N ASP A 18 -14.31 2.19 3.52
CA ASP A 18 -15.00 1.04 2.95
C ASP A 18 -15.09 1.14 1.42
N CYS A 19 -15.72 0.14 0.81
CA CYS A 19 -16.11 0.17 -0.60
C CYS A 19 -17.56 0.63 -0.76
N ALA A 20 -17.89 1.16 -1.95
CA ALA A 20 -19.27 1.49 -2.28
C ALA A 20 -20.13 0.23 -2.35
N ILE A 21 -21.24 0.21 -1.60
CA ILE A 21 -22.19 -0.90 -1.54
C ILE A 21 -23.62 -0.42 -1.75
N ASP A 22 -24.50 -1.32 -2.20
CA ASP A 22 -25.94 -1.04 -2.26
C ASP A 22 -26.52 -1.05 -0.84
N LEU A 23 -26.83 0.15 -0.34
CA LEU A 23 -27.39 0.36 0.99
C LEU A 23 -28.92 0.51 0.98
N SER A 24 -29.58 0.26 -0.15
CA SER A 24 -31.05 0.39 -0.26
C SER A 24 -31.81 -0.49 0.74
N ALA A 25 -31.24 -1.64 1.11
CA ALA A 25 -31.79 -2.54 2.13
C ALA A 25 -31.73 -1.96 3.56
N TYR A 26 -30.94 -0.91 3.79
CA TYR A 26 -30.73 -0.29 5.10
C TYR A 26 -31.36 1.11 5.22
N GLY A 27 -31.91 1.64 4.13
CA GLY A 27 -32.63 2.92 4.11
C GLY A 27 -31.82 4.08 3.52
N ALA A 28 -30.57 3.85 3.12
CA ALA A 28 -29.71 4.84 2.49
C ALA A 28 -29.78 4.72 0.94
N GLY A 29 -30.62 5.58 0.34
CA GLY A 29 -30.63 5.86 -1.11
C GLY A 29 -30.84 4.67 -2.06
N HIS A 30 -30.76 4.95 -3.37
CA HIS A 30 -30.79 3.93 -4.43
C HIS A 30 -29.47 3.86 -5.23
N LYS A 31 -28.43 4.57 -4.77
CA LYS A 31 -27.10 4.61 -5.40
C LYS A 31 -26.09 3.92 -4.48
N PRO A 32 -25.12 3.16 -5.02
CA PRO A 32 -24.03 2.65 -4.21
C PRO A 32 -23.25 3.78 -3.53
N GLN A 33 -23.04 3.65 -2.23
CA GLN A 33 -22.30 4.61 -1.39
C GLN A 33 -21.47 3.82 -0.37
N THR A 34 -20.44 4.44 0.18
CA THR A 34 -19.75 3.84 1.34
C THR A 34 -20.58 4.05 2.62
N PRO A 35 -20.39 3.20 3.64
CA PRO A 35 -20.82 3.45 5.01
C PRO A 35 -20.61 4.86 5.54
N LEU A 36 -19.45 5.46 5.27
CA LEU A 36 -19.14 6.81 5.72
C LEU A 36 -19.98 7.86 4.98
N GLU A 37 -20.13 7.73 3.66
CA GLU A 37 -20.93 8.64 2.84
C GLU A 37 -22.44 8.55 3.09
N ALA A 38 -22.90 7.41 3.62
CA ALA A 38 -24.31 7.22 3.98
C ALA A 38 -24.66 7.72 5.39
N ALA A 39 -23.69 7.77 6.31
CA ALA A 39 -23.89 8.21 7.69
C ALA A 39 -24.08 9.74 7.80
N SER A 40 -24.86 10.19 8.79
CA SER A 40 -24.94 11.62 9.10
C SER A 40 -23.72 12.09 9.88
N THR A 41 -22.83 12.82 9.21
CA THR A 41 -21.51 13.22 9.74
C THR A 41 -21.25 14.74 9.73
N PRO A 42 -22.19 15.57 10.23
CA PRO A 42 -22.10 17.03 10.14
C PRO A 42 -20.89 17.66 10.84
N ALA A 43 -20.30 17.01 11.86
CA ALA A 43 -19.10 17.54 12.50
C ALA A 43 -17.84 17.25 11.68
N MET A 44 -17.73 16.06 11.10
CA MET A 44 -16.66 15.74 10.16
C MET A 44 -16.77 16.56 8.88
N ASP A 45 -17.98 16.75 8.34
CA ASP A 45 -18.24 17.64 7.21
C ASP A 45 -17.81 19.08 7.49
N ALA A 46 -18.11 19.59 8.69
CA ALA A 46 -17.68 20.91 9.11
C ALA A 46 -16.15 21.03 9.23
N ILE A 47 -15.43 19.95 9.53
CA ILE A 47 -13.96 19.94 9.52
C ILE A 47 -13.43 20.00 8.09
N SER A 48 -14.01 19.20 7.17
CA SER A 48 -13.68 19.27 5.74
C SER A 48 -13.88 20.67 5.17
N GLY A 49 -15.06 21.27 5.39
CA GLY A 49 -15.34 22.64 4.94
C GLY A 49 -14.53 23.73 5.64
N ALA A 50 -13.87 23.40 6.75
CA ALA A 50 -12.99 24.31 7.49
C ALA A 50 -11.51 24.09 7.16
N GLY A 51 -11.18 23.22 6.20
CA GLY A 51 -9.86 22.62 6.11
C GLY A 51 -9.44 22.13 4.72
N LEU A 52 -8.40 21.29 4.73
CA LEU A 52 -7.90 20.58 3.57
C LEU A 52 -8.25 19.09 3.70
N SER A 53 -8.67 18.49 2.59
CA SER A 53 -9.00 17.07 2.50
C SER A 53 -8.07 16.36 1.51
N GLY A 54 -8.03 15.03 1.59
CA GLY A 54 -7.29 14.17 0.65
C GLY A 54 -7.44 12.69 0.98
N LEU A 55 -6.74 11.86 0.21
CA LEU A 55 -6.68 10.41 0.41
C LEU A 55 -5.32 10.02 0.99
N MET A 56 -5.32 9.20 2.04
CA MET A 56 -4.11 8.70 2.67
C MET A 56 -3.96 7.20 2.40
N ASP A 57 -2.84 6.78 1.81
CA ASP A 57 -2.38 5.40 1.89
C ASP A 57 -1.65 5.21 3.22
N PRO A 58 -2.16 4.42 4.17
CA PRO A 58 -1.61 4.42 5.53
C PRO A 58 -0.13 4.07 5.63
N VAL A 59 0.36 3.22 4.73
CA VAL A 59 1.78 2.90 4.59
C VAL A 59 2.25 3.25 3.18
N GLU A 60 1.75 2.54 2.18
CA GLU A 60 2.08 2.74 0.77
C GLU A 60 0.88 2.33 -0.11
N PRO A 61 0.74 2.88 -1.32
CA PRO A 61 -0.34 2.50 -2.23
C PRO A 61 -0.38 0.99 -2.49
N GLY A 62 -1.55 0.38 -2.35
CA GLY A 62 -1.74 -1.05 -2.66
C GLY A 62 -1.39 -2.01 -1.52
N LEU A 63 -0.89 -1.51 -0.37
CA LEU A 63 -0.56 -2.35 0.78
C LEU A 63 -1.69 -2.39 1.81
N ALA A 64 -2.33 -3.55 1.96
CA ALA A 64 -3.14 -3.83 3.13
C ALA A 64 -2.24 -3.94 4.37
N CYS A 65 -2.54 -3.18 5.41
CA CYS A 65 -1.69 -3.06 6.59
C CYS A 65 -2.46 -3.31 7.88
N GLY A 66 -1.73 -3.67 8.94
CA GLY A 66 -2.29 -3.75 10.27
C GLY A 66 -2.29 -2.40 10.97
N SER A 67 -3.14 -2.23 12.00
CA SER A 67 -3.18 -0.99 12.78
C SER A 67 -1.83 -0.63 13.40
N ASP A 68 -0.98 -1.61 13.71
CA ASP A 68 0.38 -1.41 14.21
C ASP A 68 1.28 -0.69 13.21
N THR A 69 1.37 -1.18 11.97
CA THR A 69 2.22 -0.57 10.93
C THR A 69 1.62 0.74 10.41
N ALA A 70 0.30 0.81 10.27
CA ALA A 70 -0.41 2.01 9.88
C ALA A 70 -0.18 3.17 10.85
N HIS A 71 -0.38 2.96 12.16
CA HIS A 71 -0.18 4.01 13.15
C HIS A 71 1.29 4.43 13.26
N MET A 72 2.23 3.47 13.10
CA MET A 72 3.66 3.78 13.09
C MET A 72 3.99 4.75 11.94
N SER A 73 3.50 4.44 10.74
CA SER A 73 3.61 5.29 9.55
C SER A 73 2.96 6.66 9.76
N ILE A 74 1.70 6.71 10.21
CA ILE A 74 0.96 7.95 10.51
C ILE A 74 1.70 8.85 11.51
N PHE A 75 2.37 8.29 12.52
CA PHE A 75 3.19 9.06 13.46
C PHE A 75 4.58 9.44 12.90
N GLY A 76 4.83 9.17 11.62
CA GLY A 76 6.03 9.51 10.87
C GLY A 76 7.19 8.54 11.05
N TYR A 77 6.96 7.34 11.60
CA TYR A 77 7.98 6.31 11.77
C TYR A 77 7.84 5.25 10.68
N ASP A 78 8.90 5.02 9.92
CA ASP A 78 8.92 4.03 8.85
C ASP A 78 8.71 2.60 9.43
N PRO A 79 7.60 1.91 9.11
CA PRO A 79 7.34 0.58 9.62
C PRO A 79 8.29 -0.48 9.04
N GLN A 80 8.78 -0.33 7.80
CA GLN A 80 9.72 -1.29 7.21
C GLN A 80 11.05 -1.34 7.98
N ARG A 81 11.47 -0.21 8.55
CA ARG A 81 12.71 -0.10 9.33
C ARG A 81 12.54 -0.39 10.82
N ASN A 82 11.42 0.05 11.40
CA ASN A 82 11.30 0.15 12.85
C ASN A 82 10.34 -0.89 13.44
N TYR A 83 9.52 -1.56 12.65
CA TYR A 83 8.58 -2.54 13.18
C TYR A 83 9.31 -3.80 13.67
N ARG A 84 9.11 -4.12 14.95
CA ARG A 84 9.75 -5.24 15.64
C ARG A 84 8.74 -6.24 16.19
N GLY A 85 7.58 -6.38 15.54
CA GLY A 85 6.56 -7.37 15.92
C GLY A 85 5.53 -6.91 16.97
N ARG A 86 4.33 -7.51 16.93
CA ARG A 86 3.18 -7.13 17.77
C ARG A 86 3.34 -7.43 19.26
N GLY A 87 4.18 -8.39 19.63
CA GLY A 87 4.30 -8.87 21.00
C GLY A 87 4.62 -7.75 21.99
N ALA A 88 5.55 -6.86 21.61
CA ALA A 88 5.91 -5.67 22.40
C ALA A 88 4.72 -4.74 22.62
N PHE A 89 4.03 -4.38 21.55
CA PHE A 89 2.89 -3.47 21.64
C PHE A 89 1.76 -4.04 22.49
N GLU A 90 1.41 -5.32 22.33
CA GLU A 90 0.37 -5.92 23.16
C GLU A 90 0.74 -6.00 24.64
N ALA A 91 1.98 -6.37 24.96
CA ALA A 91 2.46 -6.43 26.33
C ALA A 91 2.49 -5.04 26.99
N MET A 92 3.04 -4.05 26.30
CA MET A 92 3.10 -2.66 26.78
C MET A 92 1.69 -2.07 26.93
N GLY A 93 0.79 -2.37 26.00
CA GLY A 93 -0.62 -2.00 26.07
C GLY A 93 -1.34 -2.57 27.27
N ALA A 94 -1.10 -3.84 27.59
CA ALA A 94 -1.61 -4.48 28.81
C ALA A 94 -1.00 -3.88 30.09
N GLY A 95 0.03 -3.03 29.96
CA GLY A 95 0.71 -2.34 31.06
C GLY A 95 1.83 -3.17 31.68
N LEU A 96 2.55 -3.94 30.87
CA LEU A 96 3.88 -4.43 31.18
C LEU A 96 4.91 -3.40 30.71
N ASP A 97 5.74 -2.90 31.62
CA ASP A 97 6.81 -1.99 31.21
C ASP A 97 7.89 -2.76 30.46
N MET A 98 8.48 -2.14 29.43
CA MET A 98 9.57 -2.72 28.63
C MET A 98 10.69 -1.71 28.47
N ALA A 99 11.92 -2.16 28.67
CA ALA A 99 13.14 -1.44 28.27
C ALA A 99 13.56 -1.85 26.85
N PRO A 100 14.36 -1.03 26.14
CA PRO A 100 15.03 -1.48 24.92
C PRO A 100 15.81 -2.78 25.18
N GLY A 101 15.69 -3.78 24.28
CA GLY A 101 16.24 -5.13 24.47
C GLY A 101 15.30 -6.13 25.17
N ASP A 102 14.25 -5.70 25.86
CA ASP A 102 13.23 -6.62 26.38
C ASP A 102 12.42 -7.24 25.22
N VAL A 103 12.12 -8.53 25.30
CA VAL A 103 11.37 -9.26 24.27
C VAL A 103 10.03 -9.72 24.83
N ALA A 104 8.97 -9.44 24.11
CA ALA A 104 7.60 -9.72 24.53
C ALA A 104 6.83 -10.56 23.53
N PHE A 105 5.77 -11.18 24.04
CA PHE A 105 4.92 -12.09 23.29
C PHE A 105 3.46 -11.78 23.59
N LYS A 106 2.65 -11.85 22.53
CA LYS A 106 1.21 -12.04 22.68
C LYS A 106 0.97 -13.50 23.01
N CYS A 107 0.32 -13.74 24.13
CA CYS A 107 0.17 -15.08 24.67
C CYS A 107 -1.28 -15.51 24.83
N ASN A 108 -1.51 -16.81 24.73
CA ASN A 108 -2.80 -17.44 25.02
C ASN A 108 -2.62 -18.54 26.07
N PHE A 109 -3.48 -18.56 27.08
CA PHE A 109 -3.68 -19.76 27.88
C PHE A 109 -4.38 -20.84 27.04
N ALA A 110 -3.80 -22.04 27.06
CA ALA A 110 -4.13 -23.13 26.17
C ALA A 110 -4.13 -24.47 26.92
N THR A 111 -4.63 -25.50 26.23
CA THR A 111 -4.64 -26.89 26.70
C THR A 111 -3.71 -27.74 25.84
N LEU A 112 -2.66 -28.27 26.46
CA LEU A 112 -1.75 -29.25 25.88
C LEU A 112 -2.09 -30.64 26.40
N ASP A 113 -2.16 -31.62 25.51
CA ASP A 113 -2.10 -33.03 25.89
C ASP A 113 -0.63 -33.46 26.02
N PRO A 114 -0.13 -33.74 27.24
CA PRO A 114 1.27 -34.08 27.46
C PRO A 114 1.67 -35.44 26.87
N LYS A 115 0.73 -36.33 26.56
CA LYS A 115 1.03 -37.65 25.98
C LYS A 115 1.36 -37.57 24.50
N THR A 116 0.68 -36.68 23.80
CA THR A 116 0.78 -36.52 22.34
C THR A 116 1.58 -35.28 21.94
N ASN A 117 1.84 -34.38 22.89
CA ASN A 117 2.40 -33.05 22.66
C ASN A 117 1.52 -32.17 21.74
N VAL A 118 0.22 -32.44 21.67
CA VAL A 118 -0.74 -31.74 20.82
C VAL A 118 -1.47 -30.65 21.60
N VAL A 119 -1.50 -29.45 21.04
CA VAL A 119 -2.31 -28.33 21.55
C VAL A 119 -3.76 -28.57 21.12
N THR A 120 -4.58 -29.06 22.05
CA THR A 120 -5.98 -29.41 21.78
C THR A 120 -6.87 -28.18 21.72
N LEU A 121 -6.57 -27.15 22.52
CA LEU A 121 -7.27 -25.88 22.55
C LEU A 121 -6.25 -24.75 22.66
N ARG A 122 -6.12 -23.91 21.65
CA ARG A 122 -5.31 -22.68 21.72
C ARG A 122 -5.96 -21.56 22.52
N ARG A 123 -7.23 -21.72 22.85
CA ARG A 123 -8.04 -20.79 23.66
C ARG A 123 -8.77 -21.63 24.68
N VAL A 124 -8.20 -21.76 25.89
CA VAL A 124 -8.68 -22.72 26.88
C VAL A 124 -10.16 -22.54 27.25
N ASP A 125 -10.63 -21.29 27.35
CA ASP A 125 -11.97 -20.96 27.80
C ASP A 125 -12.31 -19.51 27.42
N ARG A 126 -13.56 -19.24 27.04
CA ARG A 126 -14.05 -17.87 26.79
C ARG A 126 -14.33 -17.12 28.09
N ASN A 127 -14.70 -17.83 29.15
CA ASN A 127 -14.95 -17.25 30.48
C ASN A 127 -13.70 -17.24 31.37
N PHE A 128 -12.51 -17.23 30.76
CA PHE A 128 -11.23 -17.28 31.47
C PHE A 128 -11.05 -16.14 32.48
N HIS A 129 -11.60 -14.95 32.21
CA HIS A 129 -11.47 -13.79 33.10
C HIS A 129 -11.93 -14.08 34.55
N GLU A 130 -12.94 -14.94 34.75
CA GLU A 130 -13.50 -15.22 36.08
C GLU A 130 -12.54 -15.96 37.01
N TRP A 131 -11.61 -16.74 36.47
CA TRP A 131 -10.76 -17.66 37.26
C TRP A 131 -9.28 -17.65 36.86
N GLY A 132 -8.95 -17.14 35.69
CA GLY A 132 -7.63 -17.23 35.09
C GLY A 132 -6.65 -16.14 35.50
N LYS A 133 -7.12 -15.03 36.08
CA LYS A 133 -6.25 -13.93 36.55
C LYS A 133 -5.21 -14.41 37.57
N GLY A 134 -5.62 -15.31 38.48
CA GLY A 134 -4.70 -15.91 39.46
C GLY A 134 -3.62 -16.81 38.85
N LEU A 135 -3.80 -17.31 37.62
CA LEU A 135 -2.76 -18.06 36.92
C LEU A 135 -1.64 -17.15 36.43
N CYS A 136 -1.92 -15.90 36.05
CA CYS A 136 -0.87 -14.93 35.72
C CYS A 136 -0.02 -14.58 36.95
N ASP A 137 -0.66 -14.35 38.10
CA ASP A 137 0.04 -14.09 39.37
C ASP A 137 0.90 -15.28 39.78
N PHE A 138 0.39 -16.50 39.60
CA PHE A 138 1.17 -17.72 39.82
C PHE A 138 2.37 -17.83 38.87
N VAL A 139 2.21 -17.53 37.58
CA VAL A 139 3.34 -17.50 36.62
C VAL A 139 4.39 -16.48 37.03
N ASN A 140 3.99 -15.31 37.52
CA ASN A 140 4.89 -14.29 38.06
C ASN A 140 5.63 -14.72 39.33
N SER A 141 5.10 -15.70 40.07
CA SER A 141 5.73 -16.23 41.28
C SER A 141 6.78 -17.31 41.01
N LEU A 142 6.92 -17.78 39.76
CA LEU A 142 7.91 -18.79 39.40
C LEU A 142 9.33 -18.22 39.48
N GLU A 143 10.20 -18.89 40.24
CA GLU A 143 11.61 -18.54 40.31
C GLU A 143 12.36 -19.11 39.11
N ASP A 144 13.12 -18.24 38.42
CA ASP A 144 13.97 -18.56 37.27
C ASP A 144 13.36 -19.55 36.26
N PRO A 145 12.19 -19.23 35.66
CA PRO A 145 11.52 -20.14 34.73
C PRO A 145 12.37 -20.43 33.48
N CYS A 146 13.30 -19.55 33.12
CA CYS A 146 14.24 -19.76 32.01
C CYS A 146 15.41 -20.69 32.38
N GLY A 147 15.72 -20.85 33.67
CA GLY A 147 16.95 -21.51 34.14
C GLY A 147 18.22 -20.73 33.75
N VAL A 148 18.12 -19.41 33.61
CA VAL A 148 19.18 -18.53 33.12
C VAL A 148 19.30 -17.32 34.05
N PRO A 149 20.44 -17.18 34.77
CA PRO A 149 20.67 -16.03 35.64
C PRO A 149 20.54 -14.70 34.89
N GLY A 150 19.77 -13.77 35.46
CA GLY A 150 19.60 -12.43 34.91
C GLY A 150 18.42 -12.25 33.96
N VAL A 151 17.76 -13.33 33.51
CA VAL A 151 16.53 -13.24 32.70
C VAL A 151 15.30 -13.41 33.61
N ARG A 152 14.44 -12.39 33.62
CA ARG A 152 13.15 -12.40 34.35
C ARG A 152 11.99 -12.51 33.38
N VAL A 153 10.97 -13.28 33.76
CA VAL A 153 9.73 -13.43 32.98
C VAL A 153 8.60 -12.76 33.74
N VAL A 154 7.88 -11.86 33.08
CA VAL A 154 6.73 -11.15 33.66
C VAL A 154 5.51 -11.40 32.79
N CYS A 155 4.43 -11.85 33.41
CA CYS A 155 3.15 -12.17 32.79
C CYS A 155 2.08 -11.20 33.27
N LYS A 156 1.21 -10.75 32.38
CA LYS A 156 0.04 -9.95 32.75
C LYS A 156 -1.18 -10.40 31.99
N HIS A 157 -2.28 -10.56 32.73
CA HIS A 157 -3.58 -10.88 32.15
C HIS A 157 -4.04 -9.74 31.22
N ALA A 158 -4.62 -10.12 30.08
CA ALA A 158 -5.23 -9.20 29.12
C ALA A 158 -6.75 -9.45 29.06
N THR A 159 -7.34 -9.68 27.89
CA THR A 159 -8.77 -10.02 27.77
C THR A 159 -8.98 -11.51 27.55
N GLU A 160 -10.05 -12.07 28.12
CA GLU A 160 -10.37 -13.50 28.05
C GLU A 160 -9.14 -14.38 28.39
N HIS A 161 -8.80 -15.35 27.53
CA HIS A 161 -7.69 -16.29 27.60
C HIS A 161 -6.31 -15.65 27.26
N ARG A 162 -6.27 -14.37 26.92
CA ARG A 162 -5.05 -13.69 26.45
C ARG A 162 -4.24 -13.16 27.64
N CYS A 163 -2.92 -13.15 27.46
CA CYS A 163 -1.98 -12.48 28.35
C CYS A 163 -0.81 -11.91 27.54
N GLY A 164 -0.08 -10.97 28.13
CA GLY A 164 1.24 -10.56 27.64
C GLY A 164 2.32 -11.23 28.49
N ILE A 165 3.41 -11.68 27.86
CA ILE A 165 4.61 -12.11 28.58
C ILE A 165 5.80 -11.31 28.07
N VAL A 166 6.60 -10.77 28.99
CA VAL A 166 7.87 -10.06 28.71
C VAL A 166 9.02 -10.82 29.34
N PHE A 167 10.06 -11.07 28.56
CA PHE A 167 11.36 -11.53 28.99
C PHE A 167 12.26 -10.30 29.13
N LYS A 168 12.82 -10.12 30.33
CA LYS A 168 13.66 -8.98 30.70
C LYS A 168 15.07 -9.47 31.03
N GLY A 169 16.08 -8.96 30.34
CA GLY A 169 17.46 -9.36 30.55
C GLY A 169 18.37 -8.92 29.40
N GLU A 170 19.68 -9.11 29.59
CA GLU A 170 20.67 -8.80 28.56
C GLU A 170 20.69 -9.88 27.47
N ASN A 171 21.17 -9.51 26.27
CA ASN A 171 21.38 -10.40 25.12
C ASN A 171 20.11 -11.09 24.57
N LEU A 172 18.93 -10.58 24.92
CA LEU A 172 17.67 -11.02 24.32
C LEU A 172 17.46 -10.39 22.94
N THR A 173 16.69 -11.07 22.09
CA THR A 173 16.25 -10.56 20.78
C THR A 173 14.92 -11.21 20.36
N ASP A 174 14.12 -10.46 19.62
CA ASP A 174 12.89 -10.87 18.95
C ASP A 174 13.12 -11.75 17.72
N SER A 175 14.37 -11.94 17.28
CA SER A 175 14.75 -12.75 16.11
C SER A 175 14.64 -14.27 16.34
N ILE A 176 13.50 -14.72 16.85
CA ILE A 176 13.17 -16.13 17.15
C ILE A 176 11.73 -16.44 16.71
N THR A 177 11.38 -17.73 16.63
CA THR A 177 9.99 -18.14 16.43
C THR A 177 9.23 -18.27 17.75
N GLY A 178 7.90 -18.19 17.71
CA GLY A 178 7.05 -18.51 18.86
C GLY A 178 6.81 -20.02 19.06
N THR A 179 6.05 -20.38 20.08
CA THR A 179 5.61 -21.75 20.37
C THR A 179 4.20 -22.06 19.85
N ASP A 180 3.41 -21.04 19.49
CA ASP A 180 2.03 -21.21 19.02
C ASP A 180 1.97 -21.92 17.64
N PRO A 181 1.32 -23.09 17.51
CA PRO A 181 1.16 -23.78 16.22
C PRO A 181 0.11 -23.13 15.30
N LEU A 182 -0.51 -22.03 15.70
CA LEU A 182 -1.49 -21.24 14.96
C LEU A 182 -2.83 -21.91 14.66
N LYS A 183 -2.94 -23.24 14.83
CA LYS A 183 -4.20 -24.02 14.73
C LYS A 183 -4.30 -25.06 15.86
N ASP A 184 -5.52 -25.34 16.28
CA ASP A 184 -5.81 -26.43 17.23
C ASP A 184 -5.49 -27.79 16.59
N GLY A 185 -5.21 -28.79 17.42
CA GLY A 185 -4.92 -30.16 16.97
C GLY A 185 -3.52 -30.34 16.38
N LEU A 186 -2.64 -29.35 16.48
CA LEU A 186 -1.26 -29.42 16.03
C LEU A 186 -0.26 -29.55 17.21
N PRO A 187 0.92 -30.12 16.97
CA PRO A 187 1.97 -30.21 17.98
C PRO A 187 2.42 -28.84 18.47
N LEU A 188 2.76 -28.73 19.76
CA LEU A 188 3.45 -27.54 20.30
C LEU A 188 4.77 -27.31 19.57
N LEU A 189 5.03 -26.09 19.13
CA LEU A 189 6.26 -25.75 18.42
C LEU A 189 7.39 -25.48 19.41
N THR A 190 8.60 -25.90 19.03
CA THR A 190 9.85 -25.47 19.68
C THR A 190 10.30 -24.17 19.03
N SER A 191 10.60 -23.16 19.84
CA SER A 191 11.17 -21.90 19.35
C SER A 191 12.56 -22.15 18.78
N VAL A 192 12.84 -21.56 17.61
CA VAL A 192 14.14 -21.63 16.93
C VAL A 192 14.61 -20.21 16.56
N PRO A 193 15.93 -20.00 16.43
CA PRO A 193 16.48 -18.74 15.93
C PRO A 193 16.02 -18.45 14.49
N ALA A 194 15.64 -17.21 14.20
CA ALA A 194 15.33 -16.75 12.85
C ALA A 194 16.59 -16.38 12.03
N GLY A 195 17.79 -16.62 12.59
CA GLY A 195 19.08 -16.38 11.94
C GLY A 195 20.25 -16.90 12.79
N PRO A 196 21.49 -16.85 12.26
CA PRO A 196 22.66 -17.49 12.87
C PRO A 196 23.28 -16.73 14.06
N HIS A 197 22.60 -15.73 14.63
CA HIS A 197 23.18 -14.90 15.70
C HIS A 197 23.05 -15.53 17.09
N GLU A 198 24.10 -15.42 17.91
CA GLU A 198 24.18 -16.04 19.25
C GLU A 198 23.05 -15.60 20.19
N HIS A 199 22.68 -14.32 20.15
CA HIS A 199 21.53 -13.78 20.92
C HIS A 199 20.20 -14.45 20.56
N ALA A 200 20.00 -14.84 19.30
CA ALA A 200 18.77 -15.51 18.86
C ALA A 200 18.73 -16.95 19.38
N ALA A 201 19.86 -17.66 19.36
CA ALA A 201 20.01 -18.98 20.00
C ALA A 201 19.72 -18.90 21.51
N PHE A 202 20.32 -17.92 22.19
CA PHE A 202 20.09 -17.68 23.61
C PHE A 202 18.62 -17.39 23.93
N SER A 203 17.97 -16.52 23.17
CA SER A 203 16.56 -16.15 23.37
C SER A 203 15.61 -17.32 23.13
N ALA A 204 15.86 -18.13 22.09
CA ALA A 204 15.09 -19.33 21.82
C ALA A 204 15.23 -20.37 22.94
N THR A 205 16.44 -20.55 23.49
CA THR A 205 16.67 -21.40 24.66
C THR A 205 15.89 -20.90 25.89
N CYS A 206 15.97 -19.60 26.18
CA CYS A 206 15.23 -19.00 27.29
C CYS A 206 13.71 -19.23 27.15
N LEU A 207 13.17 -18.99 25.96
CA LEU A 207 11.74 -19.17 25.67
C LEU A 207 11.31 -20.63 25.85
N ASN A 208 12.06 -21.58 25.28
CA ASN A 208 11.74 -23.00 25.38
C ASN A 208 11.79 -23.51 26.83
N ASN A 209 12.80 -23.08 27.60
CA ASN A 209 12.91 -23.43 29.02
C ASN A 209 11.75 -22.86 29.82
N ALA A 210 11.42 -21.59 29.61
CA ALA A 210 10.28 -20.94 30.27
C ALA A 210 8.95 -21.61 29.92
N SER A 211 8.72 -21.94 28.64
CA SER A 211 7.52 -22.66 28.18
C SER A 211 7.36 -24.00 28.92
N LEU A 212 8.45 -24.77 29.03
CA LEU A 212 8.46 -26.06 29.74
C LEU A 212 8.22 -25.89 31.25
N ALA A 213 8.89 -24.93 31.89
CA ALA A 213 8.74 -24.65 33.31
C ALA A 213 7.31 -24.19 33.66
N ILE A 214 6.76 -23.27 32.88
CA ILE A 214 5.37 -22.78 33.01
C ILE A 214 4.39 -23.93 32.81
N HIS A 215 4.57 -24.76 31.78
CA HIS A 215 3.69 -25.91 31.54
C HIS A 215 3.68 -26.88 32.72
N LYS A 216 4.86 -27.21 33.26
CA LYS A 216 5.00 -28.09 34.43
C LYS A 216 4.30 -27.51 35.65
N ALA A 217 4.50 -26.22 35.92
CA ALA A 217 3.92 -25.55 37.07
C ALA A 217 2.39 -25.43 36.95
N LEU A 218 1.88 -25.00 35.80
CA LEU A 218 0.44 -24.86 35.57
C LEU A 218 -0.29 -26.21 35.61
N SER A 219 0.33 -27.28 35.11
CA SER A 219 -0.27 -28.62 35.15
C SER A 219 -0.59 -29.11 36.56
N GLY A 220 0.21 -28.70 37.55
CA GLY A 220 -0.01 -29.03 38.97
C GLY A 220 -0.83 -28.01 39.76
N HIS A 221 -1.24 -26.90 39.13
CA HIS A 221 -1.94 -25.83 39.83
C HIS A 221 -3.34 -26.28 40.30
N PRO A 222 -3.78 -25.94 41.54
CA PRO A 222 -5.05 -26.41 42.09
C PRO A 222 -6.28 -26.17 41.18
N ILE A 223 -6.32 -25.02 40.49
CA ILE A 223 -7.38 -24.73 39.51
C ILE A 223 -7.41 -25.76 38.38
N ASN A 224 -6.25 -26.12 37.83
CA ASN A 224 -6.18 -27.08 36.73
C ASN A 224 -6.47 -28.50 37.21
N VAL A 225 -6.08 -28.85 38.44
CA VAL A 225 -6.46 -30.13 39.07
C VAL A 225 -7.98 -30.24 39.23
N ASP A 226 -8.65 -29.19 39.74
CA ASP A 226 -10.12 -29.15 39.86
C ASP A 226 -10.82 -29.23 38.49
N ARG A 227 -10.34 -28.47 37.50
CA ARG A 227 -10.90 -28.48 36.14
C ARG A 227 -10.85 -29.88 35.54
N VAL A 228 -9.70 -30.56 35.62
CA VAL A 228 -9.56 -31.94 35.11
C VAL A 228 -10.49 -32.90 35.86
N ALA A 229 -10.61 -32.78 37.19
CA ALA A 229 -11.52 -33.61 37.98
C ALA A 229 -13.00 -33.44 37.58
N ARG A 230 -13.37 -32.27 37.04
CA ARG A 230 -14.71 -31.95 36.53
C ARG A 230 -14.90 -32.26 35.03
N GLY A 231 -13.89 -32.84 34.36
CA GLY A 231 -13.92 -33.11 32.93
C GLY A 231 -13.79 -31.85 32.05
N LEU A 232 -13.32 -30.74 32.61
CA LEU A 232 -13.05 -29.49 31.88
C LEU A 232 -11.59 -29.45 31.42
N PRO A 233 -11.29 -28.78 30.29
CA PRO A 233 -9.92 -28.65 29.80
C PRO A 233 -9.07 -27.77 30.74
N PRO A 234 -7.85 -28.20 31.12
CA PRO A 234 -6.94 -27.39 31.93
C PRO A 234 -6.27 -26.28 31.11
N ALA A 235 -6.01 -25.14 31.75
CA ALA A 235 -5.12 -24.08 31.26
C ALA A 235 -3.68 -24.40 31.64
N ASN A 236 -3.14 -25.51 31.12
CA ASN A 236 -1.85 -26.04 31.50
C ASN A 236 -0.70 -25.54 30.61
N LEU A 237 -0.95 -24.72 29.60
CA LEU A 237 0.06 -24.19 28.69
C LEU A 237 -0.17 -22.70 28.44
N ILE A 238 0.92 -21.96 28.19
CA ILE A 238 0.85 -20.63 27.58
C ILE A 238 1.54 -20.70 26.21
N LEU A 239 0.80 -20.39 25.15
CA LEU A 239 1.33 -20.28 23.80
C LEU A 239 1.94 -18.90 23.62
N LEU A 240 3.22 -18.83 23.28
CA LEU A 240 3.95 -17.58 23.05
C LEU A 240 4.01 -17.31 21.55
N ARG A 241 3.45 -16.18 21.11
CA ARG A 241 3.32 -15.83 19.69
C ARG A 241 3.79 -14.41 19.44
N GLY A 242 4.27 -14.19 18.22
CA GLY A 242 4.63 -12.87 17.71
C GLY A 242 5.69 -12.22 18.60
N PRO A 243 6.90 -12.80 18.70
CA PRO A 243 7.98 -12.16 19.41
C PRO A 243 8.09 -10.72 18.94
N GLY A 244 8.27 -9.81 19.89
CA GLY A 244 8.61 -8.46 19.53
C GLY A 244 9.40 -7.75 20.59
N GLU A 245 10.33 -6.93 20.12
CA GLU A 245 11.16 -6.07 20.95
C GLU A 245 10.50 -4.69 21.06
N ARG A 246 10.66 -4.01 22.19
CA ARG A 246 10.32 -2.58 22.25
C ARG A 246 11.12 -1.85 21.18
N ILE A 247 10.44 -1.12 20.30
CA ILE A 247 11.11 -0.35 19.24
C ILE A 247 12.05 0.69 19.86
N ASN A 248 13.22 0.87 19.23
CA ASN A 248 14.24 1.81 19.66
C ASN A 248 14.32 2.96 18.64
N VAL A 249 13.45 3.95 18.82
CA VAL A 249 13.31 5.12 17.96
C VAL A 249 13.30 6.39 18.81
N PRO A 250 13.59 7.57 18.25
CA PRO A 250 13.37 8.83 18.95
C PRO A 250 11.92 8.91 19.46
N SER A 251 11.72 9.51 20.63
CA SER A 251 10.37 9.74 21.17
C SER A 251 9.57 10.67 20.26
N PHE A 252 8.24 10.64 20.38
CA PHE A 252 7.36 11.54 19.63
C PHE A 252 7.69 13.01 19.89
N ALA A 253 8.02 13.36 21.13
CA ALA A 253 8.41 14.71 21.50
C ALA A 253 9.75 15.11 20.87
N GLU A 254 10.75 14.23 20.82
CA GLU A 254 12.04 14.51 20.16
C GLU A 254 11.89 14.65 18.65
N LYS A 255 11.08 13.80 18.01
CA LYS A 255 10.89 13.80 16.56
C LYS A 255 10.07 14.98 16.06
N HIS A 256 8.98 15.31 16.77
CA HIS A 256 8.00 16.30 16.29
C HIS A 256 7.97 17.60 17.09
N GLY A 257 8.62 17.66 18.25
CA GLY A 257 8.60 18.84 19.12
C GLY A 257 7.24 19.08 19.78
N LEU A 258 6.41 18.05 19.93
CA LEU A 258 5.05 18.13 20.46
C LEU A 258 4.90 17.22 21.68
N ARG A 259 4.37 17.75 22.79
CA ARG A 259 4.03 16.93 23.97
C ARG A 259 2.70 16.24 23.70
N ALA A 260 2.70 14.90 23.74
CA ALA A 260 1.58 14.10 23.26
C ALA A 260 0.94 13.23 24.35
N PHE A 261 -0.40 13.19 24.34
CA PHE A 261 -1.16 12.14 25.01
C PHE A 261 -1.93 11.30 24.00
N MET A 262 -2.30 10.09 24.41
CA MET A 262 -3.07 9.14 23.61
C MET A 262 -4.21 8.54 24.43
N ILE A 263 -5.43 8.56 23.91
CA ILE A 263 -6.60 7.85 24.47
C ILE A 263 -6.95 6.67 23.55
N ALA A 264 -6.26 5.54 23.76
CA ALA A 264 -6.43 4.33 22.98
C ALA A 264 -6.65 3.12 23.91
N PRO A 265 -7.87 2.55 23.98
CA PRO A 265 -8.14 1.38 24.82
C PRO A 265 -7.56 0.09 24.23
N THR A 266 -7.30 0.06 22.91
CA THR A 266 -6.69 -1.07 22.22
C THR A 266 -5.23 -1.22 22.63
N CYS A 267 -4.87 -2.39 23.18
CA CYS A 267 -3.52 -2.65 23.70
C CYS A 267 -2.42 -2.43 22.65
N ILE A 268 -2.62 -2.83 21.39
CA ILE A 268 -1.62 -2.62 20.33
C ILE A 268 -1.32 -1.13 20.15
N ILE A 269 -2.35 -0.29 20.05
CA ILE A 269 -2.18 1.15 19.84
C ILE A 269 -1.60 1.83 21.07
N ALA A 270 -2.09 1.48 22.27
CA ALA A 270 -1.52 1.94 23.53
C ALA A 270 -0.04 1.56 23.68
N GLY A 271 0.34 0.33 23.32
CA GLY A 271 1.73 -0.12 23.39
C GLY A 271 2.64 0.58 22.40
N LEU A 272 2.15 0.85 21.19
CA LEU A 272 2.87 1.66 20.21
C LEU A 272 3.08 3.08 20.76
N GLY A 273 2.03 3.73 21.27
CA GLY A 273 2.12 5.05 21.89
C GLY A 273 3.15 5.10 23.01
N LYS A 274 3.17 4.10 23.91
CA LYS A 274 4.20 3.97 24.95
C LYS A 274 5.60 3.74 24.40
N SER A 275 5.73 3.03 23.28
CA SER A 275 7.03 2.82 22.65
C SER A 275 7.60 4.09 22.03
N LEU A 276 6.72 5.04 21.68
CA LEU A 276 7.06 6.39 21.22
C LEU A 276 7.12 7.42 22.36
N ASP A 277 7.08 6.96 23.62
CA ASP A 277 7.02 7.77 24.85
C ASP A 277 5.88 8.82 24.86
N MET A 278 4.70 8.45 24.35
CA MET A 278 3.47 9.22 24.55
C MET A 278 2.77 8.84 25.87
N ASP A 279 2.11 9.82 26.50
CA ASP A 279 1.31 9.57 27.69
C ASP A 279 -0.01 8.87 27.32
N VAL A 280 -0.09 7.56 27.56
CA VAL A 280 -1.33 6.81 27.33
C VAL A 280 -2.30 6.97 28.50
N VAL A 281 -3.46 7.56 28.23
CA VAL A 281 -4.47 7.90 29.22
C VAL A 281 -5.63 6.91 29.16
N ALA A 282 -5.85 6.20 30.27
CA ALA A 282 -7.03 5.38 30.47
C ALA A 282 -8.26 6.26 30.80
N VAL A 283 -9.39 5.96 30.17
CA VAL A 283 -10.67 6.66 30.38
C VAL A 283 -11.71 5.65 30.83
N ALA A 284 -12.39 5.94 31.94
CA ALA A 284 -13.47 5.09 32.43
C ALA A 284 -14.59 4.99 31.37
N GLY A 285 -15.05 3.77 31.08
CA GLY A 285 -16.06 3.54 30.04
C GLY A 285 -15.51 3.45 28.60
N ALA A 286 -14.27 3.87 28.34
CA ALA A 286 -13.64 3.72 27.02
C ALA A 286 -13.08 2.29 26.87
N THR A 287 -13.94 1.34 26.51
CA THR A 287 -13.61 -0.10 26.39
C THR A 287 -12.98 -0.46 25.04
N GLY A 288 -13.25 0.32 23.99
CA GLY A 288 -12.86 0.02 22.62
C GLY A 288 -13.79 -0.94 21.87
N ASP A 289 -14.75 -1.56 22.56
CA ASP A 289 -15.79 -2.42 21.96
C ASP A 289 -17.08 -1.65 21.66
N TYR A 290 -18.15 -2.35 21.28
CA TYR A 290 -19.47 -1.77 20.99
C TYR A 290 -20.17 -1.09 22.19
N HIS A 291 -19.61 -1.16 23.40
CA HIS A 291 -20.11 -0.49 24.59
C HIS A 291 -19.25 0.71 25.01
N THR A 292 -18.24 1.06 24.20
CA THR A 292 -17.31 2.15 24.52
C THR A 292 -18.04 3.50 24.65
N ASP A 293 -17.69 4.24 25.69
CA ASP A 293 -18.12 5.62 25.90
C ASP A 293 -17.21 6.58 25.14
N LEU A 294 -17.65 7.04 23.97
CA LEU A 294 -16.89 7.99 23.15
C LEU A 294 -16.92 9.42 23.72
N MET A 295 -18.01 9.81 24.38
CA MET A 295 -18.15 11.16 24.94
C MET A 295 -17.19 11.36 26.11
N ALA A 296 -17.02 10.34 26.95
CA ALA A 296 -16.01 10.35 28.01
C ALA A 296 -14.58 10.54 27.47
N LYS A 297 -14.27 10.02 26.27
CA LYS A 297 -12.98 10.24 25.61
C LYS A 297 -12.81 11.69 25.16
N ALA A 298 -13.85 12.28 24.57
CA ALA A 298 -13.84 13.69 24.16
C ALA A 298 -13.67 14.61 25.37
N ASP A 299 -14.46 14.42 26.43
CA ASP A 299 -14.36 15.21 27.66
C ASP A 299 -12.96 15.13 28.27
N ARG A 300 -12.42 13.91 28.37
CA ARG A 300 -11.06 13.74 28.90
C ARG A 300 -10.01 14.43 28.03
N ALA A 301 -10.11 14.34 26.71
CA ALA A 301 -9.18 15.02 25.81
C ALA A 301 -9.23 16.54 26.00
N ILE A 302 -10.43 17.12 26.11
CA ILE A 302 -10.64 18.56 26.35
C ILE A 302 -9.99 18.99 27.67
N GLU A 303 -10.18 18.22 28.75
CA GLU A 303 -9.53 18.48 30.04
C GLU A 303 -8.00 18.44 29.96
N LEU A 304 -7.45 17.43 29.27
CA LEU A 304 -6.00 17.27 29.10
C LEU A 304 -5.40 18.44 28.35
N PHE A 305 -6.01 18.89 27.26
CA PHE A 305 -5.57 20.10 26.58
C PHE A 305 -5.69 21.34 27.48
N ALA A 306 -6.81 21.51 28.20
CA ALA A 306 -7.04 22.65 29.09
C ALA A 306 -6.01 22.76 30.22
N SER A 307 -5.36 21.66 30.60
CA SER A 307 -4.28 21.66 31.60
C SER A 307 -3.01 22.40 31.11
N GLY A 308 -2.83 22.58 29.80
CA GLY A 308 -1.63 23.16 29.19
C GLY A 308 -0.42 22.21 29.12
N ALA A 309 -0.58 20.96 29.55
CA ALA A 309 0.50 19.96 29.56
C ALA A 309 0.82 19.40 28.16
N TYR A 310 -0.12 19.49 27.21
CA TYR A 310 -0.03 18.82 25.92
C TYR A 310 -0.29 19.75 24.74
N ASP A 311 0.40 19.46 23.63
CA ASP A 311 0.27 20.17 22.36
C ASP A 311 -0.39 19.29 21.29
N PHE A 312 -0.37 17.97 21.49
CA PHE A 312 -0.96 16.97 20.60
C PHE A 312 -1.76 15.94 21.41
N GLY A 313 -2.95 15.58 20.92
CA GLY A 313 -3.80 14.57 21.57
C GLY A 313 -4.37 13.62 20.54
N PHE A 314 -4.05 12.33 20.67
CA PHE A 314 -4.54 11.27 19.80
C PHE A 314 -5.75 10.57 20.43
N VAL A 315 -6.90 10.63 19.77
CA VAL A 315 -8.16 10.01 20.22
C VAL A 315 -8.54 8.92 19.22
N HIS A 316 -8.43 7.67 19.65
CA HIS A 316 -8.66 6.48 18.82
C HIS A 316 -10.12 6.01 18.91
N VAL A 317 -10.74 5.49 17.85
CA VAL A 317 -12.09 4.89 17.89
C VAL A 317 -12.04 3.51 17.25
N LYS A 318 -12.11 2.43 18.04
CA LYS A 318 -11.89 1.06 17.55
C LYS A 318 -13.13 0.36 16.96
N ALA A 319 -14.30 0.65 17.52
CA ALA A 319 -15.52 -0.14 17.26
C ALA A 319 -16.03 -0.08 15.79
N VAL A 320 -15.57 0.88 14.98
CA VAL A 320 -15.93 0.95 13.55
C VAL A 320 -15.28 -0.18 12.76
N ASP A 321 -14.01 -0.49 13.06
CA ASP A 321 -13.29 -1.62 12.47
C ASP A 321 -13.89 -2.98 12.86
N ASP A 322 -14.31 -3.14 14.12
CA ASP A 322 -14.98 -4.37 14.56
C ASP A 322 -16.25 -4.63 13.74
N ALA A 323 -17.03 -3.58 13.42
CA ALA A 323 -18.23 -3.68 12.60
C ALA A 323 -17.90 -4.05 11.14
N GLY A 324 -16.76 -3.57 10.63
CA GLY A 324 -16.20 -3.98 9.34
C GLY A 324 -15.91 -5.49 9.31
N HIS A 325 -15.13 -5.99 10.28
CA HIS A 325 -14.82 -7.40 10.42
C HIS A 325 -16.03 -8.31 10.59
N ASP A 326 -17.03 -7.86 11.37
CA ASP A 326 -18.28 -8.59 11.59
C ASP A 326 -19.22 -8.57 10.37
N ARG A 327 -18.88 -7.81 9.32
CA ARG A 327 -19.71 -7.58 8.12
C ARG A 327 -21.09 -7.00 8.46
N ASP A 328 -21.15 -6.22 9.54
CA ASP A 328 -22.38 -5.64 10.06
C ASP A 328 -22.56 -4.22 9.53
N VAL A 329 -23.14 -4.14 8.33
CA VAL A 329 -23.46 -2.88 7.65
C VAL A 329 -24.33 -1.98 8.52
N ALA A 330 -25.32 -2.53 9.22
CA ALA A 330 -26.21 -1.72 10.06
C ALA A 330 -25.44 -1.15 11.26
N THR A 331 -24.56 -1.91 11.91
CA THR A 331 -23.74 -1.39 13.01
C THR A 331 -22.71 -0.36 12.53
N LYS A 332 -22.13 -0.53 11.34
CA LYS A 332 -21.17 0.42 10.73
C LYS A 332 -21.86 1.71 10.24
N VAL A 333 -22.95 1.59 9.47
CA VAL A 333 -23.73 2.68 8.83
C VAL A 333 -24.89 3.16 9.70
N ASP A 334 -25.95 2.35 9.77
CA ASP A 334 -27.33 2.80 10.00
C ASP A 334 -27.78 2.73 11.47
N LEU A 335 -26.89 2.38 12.40
CA LEU A 335 -27.25 2.31 13.82
C LEU A 335 -26.31 2.97 14.83
N LYS A 336 -24.96 2.85 14.83
CA LYS A 336 -24.27 3.07 16.12
C LYS A 336 -22.86 3.62 16.18
N PHE A 337 -22.04 3.67 15.14
CA PHE A 337 -20.62 4.01 15.39
C PHE A 337 -20.01 5.17 14.60
N ILE A 338 -20.25 5.30 13.29
CA ILE A 338 -19.75 6.47 12.55
C ILE A 338 -20.43 7.75 13.04
N GLU A 339 -21.76 7.76 13.18
CA GLU A 339 -22.49 8.94 13.72
C GLU A 339 -22.19 9.21 15.21
N LYS A 340 -21.89 8.17 16.01
CA LYS A 340 -21.44 8.38 17.39
C LYS A 340 -20.02 8.95 17.44
N ALA A 341 -19.15 8.53 16.53
CA ALA A 341 -17.84 9.14 16.36
C ALA A 341 -17.99 10.60 15.92
N ASP A 342 -18.92 10.92 15.01
CA ASP A 342 -19.25 12.30 14.64
C ASP A 342 -19.71 13.13 15.85
N ALA A 343 -20.59 12.57 16.70
CA ALA A 343 -21.02 13.24 17.93
C ALA A 343 -19.86 13.52 18.90
N MET A 344 -18.91 12.59 19.03
CA MET A 344 -17.67 12.78 19.79
C MET A 344 -16.80 13.88 19.16
N VAL A 345 -16.65 13.87 17.83
CA VAL A 345 -15.92 14.91 17.08
C VAL A 345 -16.57 16.28 17.28
N ARG A 346 -17.90 16.38 17.25
CA ARG A 346 -18.64 17.61 17.57
C ARG A 346 -18.28 18.14 18.96
N GLN A 347 -18.27 17.27 19.97
CA GLN A 347 -17.93 17.65 21.34
C GLN A 347 -16.48 18.16 21.44
N LEU A 348 -15.53 17.49 20.77
CA LEU A 348 -14.14 17.94 20.68
C LEU A 348 -14.05 19.33 20.04
N VAL A 349 -14.66 19.52 18.87
CA VAL A 349 -14.65 20.81 18.14
C VAL A 349 -15.20 21.92 19.02
N GLN A 350 -16.39 21.74 19.61
CA GLN A 350 -17.02 22.75 20.45
C GLN A 350 -16.23 23.02 21.74
N GLY A 351 -15.77 21.96 22.41
CA GLY A 351 -15.07 22.06 23.69
C GLY A 351 -13.70 22.71 23.58
N ILE A 352 -12.98 22.45 22.48
CA ILE A 352 -11.68 23.05 22.18
C ILE A 352 -11.85 24.48 21.68
N ALA A 353 -12.80 24.76 20.77
CA ALA A 353 -13.08 26.12 20.31
C ALA A 353 -13.45 27.08 21.46
N ALA A 354 -14.12 26.58 22.51
CA ALA A 354 -14.47 27.38 23.68
C ALA A 354 -13.28 27.73 24.60
N ARG A 355 -12.12 27.09 24.42
CA ARG A 355 -10.97 27.20 25.33
C ARG A 355 -9.70 27.75 24.67
N PHE A 356 -9.62 27.68 23.35
CA PHE A 356 -8.43 28.06 22.59
C PHE A 356 -8.80 28.99 21.44
N ASP A 357 -8.01 30.05 21.25
CA ASP A 357 -8.17 30.99 20.14
C ASP A 357 -7.82 30.35 18.79
N HIS A 358 -6.89 29.39 18.82
CA HIS A 358 -6.45 28.62 17.65
C HIS A 358 -6.32 27.16 18.04
N ALA A 359 -6.79 26.25 17.19
CA ALA A 359 -6.50 24.82 17.29
C ALA A 359 -6.68 24.15 15.92
N THR A 360 -5.97 23.06 15.71
CA THR A 360 -6.06 22.22 14.50
C THR A 360 -6.70 20.90 14.87
N ILE A 361 -7.59 20.38 14.02
CA ILE A 361 -8.18 19.06 14.18
C ILE A 361 -7.96 18.23 12.92
N VAL A 362 -7.64 16.96 13.10
CA VAL A 362 -7.50 15.95 12.04
C VAL A 362 -8.52 14.85 12.28
N VAL A 363 -9.15 14.37 11.21
CA VAL A 363 -9.99 13.17 11.21
C VAL A 363 -9.59 12.28 10.05
N THR A 364 -9.32 11.00 10.33
CA THR A 364 -8.96 9.98 9.33
C THR A 364 -9.20 8.58 9.88
N GLY A 365 -9.04 7.55 9.04
CA GLY A 365 -8.79 6.17 9.47
C GLY A 365 -7.31 5.79 9.44
N ASP A 366 -6.98 4.62 10.00
CA ASP A 366 -5.66 3.98 9.87
C ASP A 366 -5.61 2.94 8.75
N HIS A 367 -6.73 2.34 8.34
CA HIS A 367 -6.83 1.45 7.19
C HIS A 367 -8.30 1.31 6.75
N THR A 368 -8.49 0.60 5.64
CA THR A 368 -9.81 0.28 5.09
C THR A 368 -10.21 -1.12 5.56
N THR A 369 -11.40 -1.24 6.15
CA THR A 369 -11.98 -2.55 6.54
C THR A 369 -13.36 -2.69 5.93
N PRO A 370 -13.47 -3.06 4.64
CA PRO A 370 -14.75 -3.08 3.96
C PRO A 370 -15.65 -4.17 4.51
N VAL A 371 -16.90 -3.82 4.80
CA VAL A 371 -17.92 -4.76 5.31
C VAL A 371 -18.17 -5.93 4.37
N LEU A 372 -17.91 -5.78 3.07
CA LEU A 372 -18.00 -6.87 2.09
C LEU A 372 -16.97 -7.97 2.34
N TYR A 373 -15.74 -7.58 2.69
CA TYR A 373 -14.62 -8.51 2.83
C TYR A 373 -14.48 -8.99 4.28
N GLY A 374 -14.75 -8.12 5.25
CA GLY A 374 -14.61 -8.43 6.68
C GLY A 374 -13.15 -8.55 7.13
N ASP A 375 -12.22 -7.94 6.39
CA ASP A 375 -10.81 -7.87 6.71
C ASP A 375 -10.20 -6.59 6.13
N HIS A 376 -8.98 -6.26 6.55
CA HIS A 376 -8.28 -5.08 6.10
C HIS A 376 -7.93 -5.18 4.61
N THR A 377 -8.08 -4.10 3.88
CA THR A 377 -7.78 -4.00 2.44
C THR A 377 -6.87 -2.80 2.15
N PHE A 378 -6.55 -2.59 0.87
CA PHE A 378 -5.50 -1.69 0.42
C PHE A 378 -6.01 -0.35 -0.12
N GLU A 379 -7.32 -0.12 -0.12
CA GLU A 379 -7.90 1.15 -0.56
C GLU A 379 -7.40 2.28 0.35
N PRO A 380 -7.16 3.49 -0.20
CA PRO A 380 -6.76 4.63 0.61
C PRO A 380 -7.91 5.10 1.50
N VAL A 381 -7.58 5.70 2.63
CA VAL A 381 -8.54 6.21 3.60
C VAL A 381 -8.77 7.72 3.44
N PRO A 382 -9.99 8.24 3.69
CA PRO A 382 -10.25 9.66 3.62
C PRO A 382 -9.60 10.38 4.80
N PHE A 383 -8.95 11.50 4.51
CA PHE A 383 -8.24 12.34 5.47
C PHE A 383 -8.76 13.78 5.38
N THR A 384 -9.02 14.41 6.53
CA THR A 384 -9.31 15.84 6.60
C THR A 384 -8.58 16.51 7.77
N ILE A 385 -8.10 17.73 7.55
CA ILE A 385 -7.45 18.58 8.55
C ILE A 385 -8.01 19.99 8.49
N GLY A 386 -8.53 20.49 9.60
CA GLY A 386 -9.27 21.75 9.65
C GLY A 386 -8.94 22.64 10.84
N SER A 387 -9.33 23.91 10.73
CA SER A 387 -9.33 24.85 11.84
C SER A 387 -10.52 24.57 12.76
N VAL A 388 -10.25 24.31 14.04
CA VAL A 388 -11.30 24.02 15.04
C VAL A 388 -12.29 25.18 15.16
N GLN A 389 -11.80 26.42 15.10
CA GLN A 389 -12.64 27.62 15.21
C GLN A 389 -13.60 27.75 14.02
N ALA A 390 -13.10 27.53 12.80
CA ALA A 390 -13.91 27.55 11.59
C ALA A 390 -14.93 26.41 11.57
N ALA A 391 -14.52 25.18 11.93
CA ALA A 391 -15.43 24.04 12.02
C ALA A 391 -16.54 24.29 13.06
N ALA A 392 -16.22 24.89 14.21
CA ALA A 392 -17.20 25.26 15.22
C ALA A 392 -18.19 26.32 14.73
N ALA A 393 -17.75 27.28 13.92
CA ALA A 393 -18.61 28.29 13.29
C ALA A 393 -19.56 27.66 12.25
N LEU A 394 -19.05 26.78 11.38
CA LEU A 394 -19.87 26.04 10.42
C LEU A 394 -20.94 25.19 11.12
N LEU A 395 -20.60 24.52 12.22
CA LEU A 395 -21.55 23.78 13.05
C LEU A 395 -22.65 24.64 13.68
N ARG A 396 -22.43 25.95 13.86
CA ARG A 396 -23.43 26.93 14.32
C ARG A 396 -24.22 27.57 13.17
N GLY A 397 -23.90 27.23 11.91
CA GLY A 397 -24.46 27.88 10.73
C GLY A 397 -23.94 29.30 10.51
N GLU A 398 -22.80 29.63 11.09
CA GLU A 398 -22.15 30.94 10.92
C GLU A 398 -21.31 30.95 9.63
N PRO A 399 -21.28 32.07 8.88
CA PRO A 399 -20.46 32.19 7.70
C PRO A 399 -18.97 32.19 8.06
N VAL A 400 -18.18 31.36 7.38
CA VAL A 400 -16.73 31.33 7.49
C VAL A 400 -16.12 31.89 6.20
N ALA A 401 -15.20 32.85 6.33
CA ALA A 401 -14.47 33.38 5.18
C ALA A 401 -13.50 32.32 4.64
N HIS A 402 -13.59 32.04 3.34
CA HIS A 402 -12.72 31.05 2.70
C HIS A 402 -11.26 31.53 2.67
N ASP A 403 -10.35 30.77 3.27
CA ASP A 403 -8.91 31.01 3.22
C ASP A 403 -8.20 29.97 2.34
N PRO A 404 -7.85 30.29 1.08
CA PRO A 404 -7.27 29.31 0.15
C PRO A 404 -5.89 28.78 0.58
N ARG A 405 -5.29 29.29 1.65
CA ARG A 405 -4.02 28.76 2.19
C ARG A 405 -4.19 27.53 3.08
N ILE A 406 -5.39 27.37 3.65
CA ILE A 406 -5.71 26.34 4.66
C ILE A 406 -7.10 25.71 4.45
N GLN A 407 -7.79 26.07 3.37
CA GLN A 407 -9.11 25.56 2.99
C GLN A 407 -9.13 25.21 1.50
N ASP A 408 -9.72 24.06 1.18
CA ASP A 408 -10.06 23.67 -0.19
C ASP A 408 -11.59 23.76 -0.42
N THR A 409 -12.06 23.24 -1.55
CA THR A 409 -13.49 23.30 -1.91
C THR A 409 -14.32 22.12 -1.39
N VAL A 410 -13.70 21.18 -0.68
CA VAL A 410 -14.38 19.98 -0.16
C VAL A 410 -15.19 20.36 1.07
N THR A 411 -16.48 20.03 1.07
CA THR A 411 -17.42 20.45 2.13
C THR A 411 -18.07 19.29 2.86
N ALA A 412 -17.77 18.05 2.46
CA ALA A 412 -18.27 16.84 3.08
C ALA A 412 -17.14 15.81 3.24
N PHE A 413 -17.17 15.01 4.30
CA PHE A 413 -16.16 14.01 4.60
C PHE A 413 -16.60 12.62 4.12
N GLY A 414 -15.81 12.03 3.22
CA GLY A 414 -16.10 10.72 2.63
C GLY A 414 -15.03 10.34 1.60
N GLU A 415 -14.95 9.05 1.27
CA GLU A 415 -13.98 8.50 0.32
C GLU A 415 -14.05 9.19 -1.04
N GLY A 416 -15.26 9.33 -1.60
CA GLY A 416 -15.46 10.00 -2.89
C GLY A 416 -15.14 11.48 -2.84
N MET A 417 -15.52 12.19 -1.76
CA MET A 417 -15.29 13.64 -1.64
C MET A 417 -13.81 13.97 -1.43
N ALA A 418 -13.10 13.13 -0.67
CA ALA A 418 -11.67 13.26 -0.41
C ALA A 418 -10.82 13.22 -1.69
N THR A 419 -11.30 12.57 -2.77
CA THR A 419 -10.60 12.54 -4.07
C THR A 419 -10.41 13.92 -4.70
N ALA A 420 -11.28 14.88 -4.36
CA ALA A 420 -11.22 16.26 -4.86
C ALA A 420 -10.47 17.21 -3.92
N GLY A 421 -9.92 16.69 -2.82
CA GLY A 421 -9.25 17.47 -1.78
C GLY A 421 -7.90 18.03 -2.22
N GLY A 422 -7.54 19.19 -1.67
CA GLY A 422 -6.32 19.91 -2.01
C GLY A 422 -5.02 19.22 -1.58
N LEU A 423 -5.09 18.22 -0.69
CA LEU A 423 -3.93 17.39 -0.32
C LEU A 423 -3.62 16.32 -1.37
N GLY A 424 -4.54 16.03 -2.29
CA GLY A 424 -4.39 14.92 -3.24
C GLY A 424 -4.36 13.56 -2.54
N ARG A 425 -3.53 12.64 -3.04
CA ARG A 425 -3.27 11.33 -2.44
C ARG A 425 -1.84 11.27 -1.91
N PHE A 426 -1.64 10.82 -0.68
CA PHE A 426 -0.33 10.82 -0.01
C PHE A 426 -0.16 9.62 0.92
N ALA A 427 1.08 9.32 1.31
CA ALA A 427 1.40 8.22 2.22
C ALA A 427 1.37 8.65 3.69
N GLY A 428 1.09 7.70 4.60
CA GLY A 428 0.90 7.96 6.03
C GLY A 428 2.12 8.61 6.71
N ASP A 429 3.33 8.34 6.21
CA ASP A 429 4.57 8.94 6.71
C ASP A 429 4.64 10.46 6.55
N GLN A 430 3.82 11.03 5.66
CA GLN A 430 3.71 12.47 5.41
C GLN A 430 2.73 13.18 6.36
N VAL A 431 1.88 12.45 7.08
CA VAL A 431 0.80 13.00 7.91
C VAL A 431 1.31 14.04 8.91
N MET A 432 2.36 13.72 9.67
CA MET A 432 2.86 14.64 10.70
C MET A 432 3.50 15.90 10.12
N GLU A 433 4.08 15.85 8.92
CA GLU A 433 4.57 17.05 8.24
C GLU A 433 3.40 17.94 7.80
N ILE A 434 2.37 17.34 7.19
CA ILE A 434 1.12 18.03 6.83
C ILE A 434 0.50 18.71 8.06
N VAL A 435 0.42 17.99 9.18
CA VAL A 435 -0.10 18.52 10.45
C VAL A 435 0.71 19.72 10.94
N LYS A 436 2.04 19.64 10.94
CA LYS A 436 2.91 20.73 11.39
C LYS A 436 2.80 21.95 10.49
N GLU A 437 2.77 21.76 9.18
CA GLU A 437 2.61 22.84 8.20
C GLU A 437 1.26 23.51 8.30
N TYR A 438 0.16 22.74 8.33
CA TYR A 438 -1.18 23.26 8.48
C TYR A 438 -1.31 24.07 9.77
N ARG A 439 -0.86 23.50 10.89
CA ARG A 439 -0.87 24.15 12.21
C ARG A 439 -0.11 25.48 12.20
N ALA A 440 1.02 25.56 11.49
CA ALA A 440 1.76 26.81 11.36
C ALA A 440 0.99 27.89 10.57
N ARG A 441 0.25 27.50 9.53
CA ARG A 441 -0.54 28.41 8.68
C ARG A 441 -1.86 28.84 9.34
N ASN A 442 -2.43 28.00 10.20
CA ASN A 442 -3.73 28.24 10.88
C ASN A 442 -3.75 29.48 11.80
N ILE A 443 -2.61 30.04 12.22
CA ILE A 443 -2.57 31.34 12.94
C ILE A 443 -2.70 32.53 11.98
N CYS A 444 -2.03 32.47 10.82
CA CYS A 444 -1.90 33.59 9.88
C CYS A 444 -3.19 33.90 9.09
N ALA A 445 -4.24 33.11 9.30
CA ALA A 445 -5.55 33.27 8.67
C ALA A 445 -6.29 34.54 9.14
N MET A 446 -6.16 34.91 10.42
CA MET A 446 -7.00 35.96 11.02
C MET A 446 -6.29 37.30 11.30
N THR A 447 -4.95 37.35 11.29
CA THR A 447 -4.20 38.59 11.58
C THR A 447 -4.22 39.63 10.44
N ASN A 448 -4.71 39.28 9.24
CA ASN A 448 -4.68 40.16 8.06
C ASN A 448 -5.94 41.01 7.84
N HIS A 449 -6.86 41.12 8.82
CA HIS A 449 -7.98 42.07 8.75
C HIS A 449 -7.60 43.52 9.11
N GLY A 450 -6.32 43.86 9.13
CA GLY A 450 -5.87 45.24 9.38
C GLY A 450 -4.42 45.50 9.01
N ALA A 451 -4.14 45.72 7.73
CA ALA A 451 -3.17 46.70 7.21
C ALA A 451 -2.89 46.42 5.72
N CYS A 452 -3.66 47.08 4.86
CA CYS A 452 -3.18 47.39 3.52
C CYS A 452 -2.08 48.44 3.68
N VAL A 453 -0.81 48.07 3.43
CA VAL A 453 0.26 49.02 3.16
C VAL A 453 1.00 48.53 1.92
N THR A 454 0.67 49.18 0.81
CA THR A 454 1.47 49.25 -0.39
C THR A 454 2.80 49.91 -0.08
N THR A 455 3.92 49.27 -0.40
CA THR A 455 5.17 49.98 -0.70
C THR A 455 5.87 49.33 -1.88
N ASP A 456 5.76 50.05 -3.00
CA ASP A 456 6.71 50.30 -4.08
C ASP A 456 7.84 49.31 -4.40
N GLY A 457 7.94 49.08 -5.71
CA GLY A 457 8.95 48.27 -6.33
C GLY A 457 10.31 48.93 -6.43
N GLN A 458 11.33 48.09 -6.59
CA GLN A 458 12.60 48.47 -7.19
C GLN A 458 13.11 47.36 -8.11
N ASN A 459 13.23 47.75 -9.39
CA ASN A 459 13.95 47.09 -10.45
C ASN A 459 15.34 46.61 -10.02
N ARG A 460 15.65 45.34 -10.29
CA ARG A 460 17.02 44.91 -10.58
C ARG A 460 17.04 44.01 -11.81
N THR A 461 17.43 44.63 -12.93
CA THR A 461 17.88 43.99 -14.15
C THR A 461 19.22 43.30 -13.90
N SER A 462 19.36 42.03 -14.29
CA SER A 462 20.66 41.37 -14.43
C SER A 462 20.77 40.68 -15.79
N ALA A 463 21.83 41.04 -16.50
CA ALA A 463 22.08 40.80 -17.91
C ALA A 463 22.16 39.31 -18.30
N ARG A 464 21.51 38.98 -19.42
CA ARG A 464 21.55 37.69 -20.11
C ARG A 464 22.87 37.57 -20.90
N ARG A 465 23.78 36.69 -20.48
CA ARG A 465 24.91 36.25 -21.31
C ARG A 465 24.44 35.13 -22.24
N GLN A 466 24.30 35.43 -23.53
CA GLN A 466 24.20 34.42 -24.59
C GLN A 466 25.51 33.65 -24.67
N ARG A 467 25.46 32.33 -24.46
CA ARG A 467 26.52 31.40 -24.84
C ARG A 467 26.03 30.67 -26.09
N THR A 468 26.70 30.92 -27.20
CA THR A 468 26.51 30.23 -28.49
C THR A 468 26.78 28.74 -28.31
N MET A 469 25.75 27.91 -28.52
CA MET A 469 25.92 26.46 -28.60
C MET A 469 26.39 26.08 -30.01
N SER A 470 27.47 25.30 -30.04
CA SER A 470 27.99 24.60 -31.21
C SER A 470 26.96 23.59 -31.70
N THR A 471 26.61 23.68 -32.97
CA THR A 471 25.75 22.75 -33.71
C THR A 471 26.52 21.49 -34.07
N LYS A 472 26.27 20.39 -33.34
CA LYS A 472 26.31 19.04 -33.91
C LYS A 472 24.86 18.62 -34.10
N GLU A 473 24.52 18.10 -35.28
CA GLU A 473 23.18 17.59 -35.57
C GLU A 473 22.76 16.57 -34.49
N PRO A 474 21.61 16.77 -33.83
CA PRO A 474 21.12 15.84 -32.84
C PRO A 474 20.66 14.54 -33.52
N ALA A 475 20.96 13.41 -32.88
CA ALA A 475 20.49 12.10 -33.33
C ALA A 475 18.95 12.09 -33.47
N ALA A 476 18.44 11.50 -34.56
CA ALA A 476 17.00 11.44 -34.82
C ALA A 476 16.27 10.58 -33.77
N LEU A 477 15.02 10.91 -33.42
CA LEU A 477 14.15 10.13 -32.49
C LEU A 477 14.25 8.62 -32.75
N ALA A 478 14.27 8.26 -34.04
CA ALA A 478 14.46 6.93 -34.56
C ALA A 478 15.67 6.16 -34.01
N SER A 479 16.82 6.82 -33.91
CA SER A 479 18.05 6.21 -33.38
C SER A 479 17.98 5.97 -31.86
N LEU A 480 17.26 6.83 -31.13
CA LEU A 480 17.17 6.73 -29.67
C LEU A 480 16.25 5.59 -29.21
N VAL A 481 15.24 5.25 -30.02
CA VAL A 481 14.29 4.16 -29.73
C VAL A 481 14.91 2.79 -30.00
N THR A 482 15.76 2.66 -31.02
CA THR A 482 16.41 1.39 -31.40
C THR A 482 17.66 1.06 -30.57
N GLU A 483 18.17 2.03 -29.80
CA GLU A 483 19.26 1.85 -28.85
C GLU A 483 18.81 1.08 -27.61
N GLY A 484 19.06 -0.24 -27.58
CA GLY A 484 18.87 -1.09 -26.40
C GLY A 484 17.49 -1.71 -26.27
N ALA A 485 17.25 -2.38 -25.15
CA ALA A 485 15.95 -2.96 -24.82
C ALA A 485 15.20 -2.02 -23.86
N TRP A 486 13.88 -2.10 -23.94
CA TRP A 486 12.91 -1.37 -23.13
C TRP A 486 12.10 -2.36 -22.32
N ASN A 487 11.83 -2.03 -21.07
CA ASN A 487 10.96 -2.83 -20.22
C ASN A 487 9.54 -2.26 -20.33
N LEU A 488 8.57 -3.14 -20.58
CA LEU A 488 7.15 -2.80 -20.67
C LEU A 488 6.54 -2.71 -19.27
N TYR A 489 5.86 -1.60 -18.98
CA TYR A 489 5.17 -1.36 -17.72
C TYR A 489 3.69 -1.08 -17.93
N SER A 490 2.88 -1.53 -16.97
CA SER A 490 1.47 -1.16 -16.88
C SER A 490 1.33 0.18 -16.17
N VAL A 491 0.43 1.03 -16.66
CA VAL A 491 0.10 2.33 -16.07
C VAL A 491 -1.41 2.45 -15.94
N SER A 492 -1.87 3.03 -14.84
CA SER A 492 -3.30 3.24 -14.56
C SER A 492 -4.02 4.03 -15.68
N PRO A 493 -5.28 3.68 -16.03
CA PRO A 493 -6.10 4.42 -16.99
C PRO A 493 -6.43 5.87 -16.58
N LEU A 494 -6.15 6.25 -15.33
CA LEU A 494 -6.34 7.61 -14.81
C LEU A 494 -5.16 8.54 -15.18
N PHE A 495 -4.08 7.99 -15.72
CA PHE A 495 -2.90 8.71 -16.18
C PHE A 495 -3.21 9.50 -17.47
N LYS A 496 -2.77 10.76 -17.52
CA LYS A 496 -2.93 11.63 -18.70
C LYS A 496 -1.67 12.44 -18.89
N PHE A 497 -0.85 12.04 -19.85
CA PHE A 497 0.27 12.86 -20.30
C PHE A 497 -0.20 13.82 -21.39
N SER A 498 0.32 15.05 -21.37
CA SER A 498 0.09 15.99 -22.46
C SER A 498 1.17 15.81 -23.53
N HIS A 499 0.77 15.72 -24.80
CA HIS A 499 1.70 15.75 -25.93
C HIS A 499 2.04 17.18 -26.39
N ASP A 500 1.53 18.18 -25.68
CA ASP A 500 1.86 19.58 -25.92
C ASP A 500 3.35 19.84 -25.68
N ALA A 501 4.00 20.50 -26.63
CA ALA A 501 5.44 20.69 -26.60
C ALA A 501 5.93 21.53 -25.41
N GLU A 502 5.12 22.49 -24.92
CA GLU A 502 5.47 23.30 -23.76
C GLU A 502 5.32 22.50 -22.46
N CYS A 503 4.25 21.72 -22.33
CA CYS A 503 4.04 20.78 -21.22
C CYS A 503 5.19 19.76 -21.14
N LEU A 504 5.50 19.09 -22.25
CA LEU A 504 6.59 18.12 -22.33
C LEU A 504 7.95 18.70 -21.94
N ALA A 505 8.22 19.96 -22.32
CA ALA A 505 9.44 20.66 -21.94
C ALA A 505 9.47 20.99 -20.44
N ALA A 506 8.34 21.41 -19.86
CA ALA A 506 8.19 21.64 -18.43
C ALA A 506 8.42 20.36 -17.63
N ASP A 507 7.85 19.24 -18.10
CA ASP A 507 7.99 17.92 -17.50
C ASP A 507 9.44 17.44 -17.52
N ALA A 508 10.15 17.64 -18.64
CA ALA A 508 11.56 17.32 -18.73
C ALA A 508 12.41 18.13 -17.73
N MET A 509 12.08 19.41 -17.51
CA MET A 509 12.74 20.25 -16.50
C MET A 509 12.40 19.79 -15.07
N GLY A 510 11.14 19.45 -14.81
CA GLY A 510 10.68 18.90 -13.53
C GLY A 510 11.39 17.61 -13.17
N LEU A 511 11.50 16.69 -14.12
CA LEU A 511 12.24 15.42 -13.98
C LEU A 511 13.72 15.67 -13.64
N VAL A 512 14.38 16.59 -14.35
CA VAL A 512 15.79 16.94 -14.04
C VAL A 512 15.94 17.49 -12.63
N SER A 513 15.02 18.36 -12.20
CA SER A 513 15.01 18.90 -10.85
C SER A 513 14.83 17.81 -9.79
N TYR A 514 13.90 16.90 -10.03
CA TYR A 514 13.63 15.76 -9.16
C TYR A 514 14.84 14.83 -9.06
N LEU A 515 15.41 14.40 -10.20
CA LEU A 515 16.58 13.52 -10.23
C LEU A 515 17.80 14.15 -9.55
N ARG A 516 18.00 15.47 -9.68
CA ARG A 516 19.09 16.17 -8.96
C ARG A 516 18.87 16.15 -7.45
N THR A 517 17.64 16.38 -7.02
CA THR A 517 17.26 16.43 -5.59
C THR A 517 17.41 15.08 -4.92
N HIS A 518 17.00 14.01 -5.59
CA HIS A 518 16.96 12.66 -5.01
C HIS A 518 18.25 11.84 -5.25
N ARG A 519 19.17 12.33 -6.09
CA ARG A 519 20.54 11.81 -6.21
C ARG A 519 21.60 12.70 -5.52
N HIS A 520 21.18 13.60 -4.63
CA HIS A 520 22.08 14.51 -3.92
C HIS A 520 23.00 13.72 -2.97
N GLY A 521 24.27 13.58 -3.37
CA GLY A 521 25.30 12.83 -2.63
C GLY A 521 26.29 12.10 -3.55
N GLU A 522 25.88 11.75 -4.77
CA GLU A 522 26.68 10.94 -5.71
C GLU A 522 27.25 11.74 -6.89
N LEU A 523 26.61 12.85 -7.27
CA LEU A 523 27.08 13.70 -8.36
C LEU A 523 28.24 14.58 -7.89
N LYS A 524 29.43 14.39 -8.49
CA LYS A 524 30.57 15.28 -8.27
C LYS A 524 30.26 16.68 -8.80
N ALA A 525 30.94 17.70 -8.30
CA ALA A 525 30.74 19.12 -8.68
C ALA A 525 30.80 19.41 -10.21
N ASN A 526 31.37 18.51 -11.00
CA ASN A 526 31.53 18.63 -12.46
C ASN A 526 30.62 17.68 -13.26
N GLN A 527 29.68 16.96 -12.61
CA GLN A 527 28.69 16.09 -13.25
C GLN A 527 27.34 16.78 -13.30
N GLY A 528 26.63 16.63 -14.42
CA GLY A 528 25.30 17.21 -14.59
C GLY A 528 24.33 16.22 -15.24
N ILE A 529 23.09 16.18 -14.75
CA ILE A 529 21.99 15.43 -15.37
C ILE A 529 21.20 16.39 -16.27
N ALA A 530 20.83 15.89 -17.46
CA ALA A 530 19.92 16.54 -18.38
C ALA A 530 18.90 15.51 -18.93
N ALA A 531 17.66 15.95 -19.10
CA ALA A 531 16.64 15.20 -19.82
C ALA A 531 16.30 15.95 -21.11
N SER A 532 16.16 15.23 -22.20
CA SER A 532 15.65 15.76 -23.46
C SER A 532 14.38 15.02 -23.85
N VAL A 533 13.34 15.76 -24.19
CA VAL A 533 12.09 15.21 -24.70
C VAL A 533 12.03 15.35 -26.22
N ARG A 534 11.44 14.35 -26.88
CA ARG A 534 11.11 14.35 -28.31
C ARG A 534 9.72 13.75 -28.46
N SER A 535 8.84 14.40 -29.20
CA SER A 535 7.52 13.87 -29.53
C SER A 535 7.32 13.76 -31.03
N GLN A 536 6.59 12.72 -31.44
CA GLN A 536 6.10 12.53 -32.79
C GLN A 536 4.74 11.83 -32.70
N GLN A 537 3.68 12.51 -33.14
CA GLN A 537 2.29 12.05 -32.99
C GLN A 537 2.01 11.69 -31.52
N ASP A 538 1.59 10.46 -31.28
CA ASP A 538 1.13 9.93 -29.99
C ASP A 538 2.28 9.39 -29.12
N VAL A 539 3.53 9.49 -29.60
CA VAL A 539 4.74 9.02 -28.91
C VAL A 539 5.52 10.20 -28.34
N ALA A 540 5.87 10.13 -27.06
CA ALA A 540 6.81 11.02 -26.39
C ALA A 540 7.98 10.21 -25.79
N LEU A 541 9.21 10.53 -26.17
CA LEU A 541 10.44 9.94 -25.65
C LEU A 541 11.18 10.95 -24.77
N PHE A 542 11.46 10.53 -23.53
CA PHE A 542 12.37 11.22 -22.62
C PHE A 542 13.69 10.47 -22.59
N ALA A 543 14.78 11.12 -22.97
CA ALA A 543 16.13 10.59 -22.87
C ALA A 543 16.90 11.30 -21.76
N ILE A 544 17.44 10.52 -20.82
CA ILE A 544 18.18 11.02 -19.65
C ILE A 544 19.66 10.80 -19.89
N THR A 545 20.43 11.86 -19.76
CA THR A 545 21.87 11.88 -20.01
C THR A 545 22.61 12.46 -18.82
N GLU A 546 23.80 11.91 -18.58
CA GLU A 546 24.78 12.42 -17.65
C GLU A 546 25.92 13.06 -18.44
N THR A 547 26.29 14.29 -18.08
CA THR A 547 27.46 14.96 -18.64
C THR A 547 28.66 14.70 -17.75
N VAL A 548 29.64 13.96 -18.28
CA VAL A 548 30.96 13.74 -17.66
C VAL A 548 32.03 14.40 -18.55
N VAL A 549 33.18 14.78 -18.00
CA VAL A 549 34.30 15.39 -18.74
C VAL A 549 34.68 14.50 -19.94
N GLY A 550 34.28 14.91 -21.16
CA GLY A 550 34.58 14.21 -22.41
C GLY A 550 33.39 14.08 -23.37
N ALA A 551 32.21 13.66 -22.89
CA ALA A 551 30.97 13.54 -23.69
C ALA A 551 29.74 13.25 -22.81
N PRO A 552 28.52 13.62 -23.25
CA PRO A 552 27.28 13.16 -22.61
C PRO A 552 27.12 11.65 -22.79
N ARG A 553 26.77 10.96 -21.70
CA ARG A 553 26.46 9.53 -21.64
C ARG A 553 24.98 9.34 -21.36
N ARG A 554 24.29 8.51 -22.14
CA ARG A 554 22.89 8.14 -21.87
C ARG A 554 22.84 7.21 -20.64
N LEU A 555 21.99 7.57 -19.67
CA LEU A 555 21.70 6.76 -18.50
C LEU A 555 20.48 5.85 -18.72
N GLY A 556 19.51 6.35 -19.48
CA GLY A 556 18.24 5.70 -19.69
C GLY A 556 17.21 6.67 -20.26
N GLY A 557 15.94 6.37 -20.02
CA GLY A 557 14.81 7.16 -20.51
C GLY A 557 13.51 6.40 -20.42
N PHE A 558 12.45 7.02 -20.92
CA PHE A 558 11.16 6.38 -21.07
C PHE A 558 10.45 6.81 -22.34
N ILE A 559 9.66 5.91 -22.90
CA ILE A 559 8.72 6.20 -23.98
C ILE A 559 7.33 6.12 -23.40
N TYR A 560 6.56 7.17 -23.64
CA TYR A 560 5.14 7.20 -23.39
C TYR A 560 4.39 7.20 -24.72
N TYR A 561 3.40 6.32 -24.84
CA TYR A 561 2.54 6.23 -26.01
C TYR A 561 1.09 6.27 -25.61
N SER A 562 0.34 7.18 -26.24
CA SER A 562 -1.09 7.33 -25.99
C SER A 562 -1.83 7.67 -27.28
N PRO A 563 -2.42 6.68 -27.97
CA PRO A 563 -3.01 6.89 -29.28
C PRO A 563 -4.21 7.86 -29.24
N ASP A 564 -4.38 8.66 -30.28
CA ASP A 564 -5.56 9.52 -30.46
C ASP A 564 -6.81 8.68 -30.82
N ALA A 565 -7.46 8.10 -29.81
CA ALA A 565 -8.73 7.38 -29.97
C ALA A 565 -9.95 8.29 -29.65
N PRO A 566 -11.01 8.28 -30.48
CA PRO A 566 -12.16 9.20 -30.34
C PRO A 566 -13.10 8.89 -29.16
N ASP A 567 -12.93 7.77 -28.45
CA ASP A 567 -13.81 7.36 -27.35
C ASP A 567 -13.04 7.25 -26.01
N MET A 568 -13.32 8.18 -25.09
CA MET A 568 -12.52 8.42 -23.87
C MET A 568 -12.66 7.34 -22.78
N LYS A 569 -13.54 6.34 -22.93
CA LYS A 569 -13.91 5.39 -21.85
C LYS A 569 -13.04 4.13 -21.76
N THR A 570 -12.19 3.85 -22.74
CA THR A 570 -11.36 2.63 -22.78
C THR A 570 -9.92 2.90 -23.24
N ARG A 571 -9.39 4.11 -22.98
CA ARG A 571 -8.03 4.49 -23.38
C ARG A 571 -7.02 3.74 -22.51
N THR A 572 -6.17 2.95 -23.13
CA THR A 572 -5.03 2.28 -22.50
C THR A 572 -3.77 2.93 -23.05
N ASP A 573 -2.82 3.24 -22.17
CA ASP A 573 -1.53 3.84 -22.54
C ASP A 573 -0.39 2.82 -22.39
N VAL A 574 0.72 3.04 -23.10
CA VAL A 574 1.94 2.24 -22.95
C VAL A 574 3.05 3.09 -22.36
N LEU A 575 3.67 2.58 -21.29
CA LEU A 575 4.92 3.10 -20.76
C LEU A 575 6.04 2.08 -20.94
N LEU A 576 7.10 2.51 -21.60
CA LEU A 576 8.33 1.75 -21.73
C LEU A 576 9.43 2.46 -20.97
N LEU A 577 10.13 1.76 -20.08
CA LEU A 577 11.27 2.34 -19.37
C LEU A 577 12.58 1.66 -19.75
N GLN A 578 13.66 2.43 -19.74
CA GLN A 578 15.01 1.97 -19.99
C GLN A 578 15.97 2.62 -19.00
N GLY A 579 16.78 1.83 -18.30
CA GLY A 579 17.71 2.32 -17.28
C GLY A 579 18.16 1.21 -16.33
N ASN A 580 19.02 1.55 -15.37
CA ASN A 580 19.28 0.69 -14.22
C ASN A 580 18.15 0.83 -13.19
N GLU A 581 18.03 -0.13 -12.26
CA GLU A 581 16.94 -0.18 -11.27
C GLU A 581 16.81 1.12 -10.46
N GLU A 582 17.92 1.73 -10.05
CA GLU A 582 17.92 3.01 -9.32
C GLU A 582 17.30 4.15 -10.14
N LEU A 583 17.73 4.33 -11.41
CA LEU A 583 17.17 5.36 -12.28
C LEU A 583 15.69 5.09 -12.56
N LEU A 584 15.33 3.83 -12.80
CA LEU A 584 13.95 3.43 -13.05
C LEU A 584 13.06 3.72 -11.84
N GLY A 585 13.51 3.37 -10.63
CA GLY A 585 12.80 3.68 -9.39
C GLY A 585 12.57 5.19 -9.21
N LEU A 586 13.57 6.01 -9.51
CA LEU A 586 13.44 7.47 -9.45
C LEU A 586 12.51 8.05 -10.53
N ILE A 587 12.53 7.51 -11.74
CA ILE A 587 11.59 7.91 -12.80
C ILE A 587 10.17 7.53 -12.40
N CYS A 588 9.94 6.31 -11.90
CA CYS A 588 8.64 5.86 -11.42
C CYS A 588 8.14 6.72 -10.26
N ALA A 589 8.99 7.01 -9.27
CA ALA A 589 8.63 7.86 -8.14
C ALA A 589 8.32 9.30 -8.56
N TRP A 590 9.08 9.84 -9.53
CA TRP A 590 8.77 11.14 -10.12
C TRP A 590 7.43 11.13 -10.85
N MET A 591 7.15 10.10 -11.66
CA MET A 591 5.88 9.95 -12.38
C MET A 591 4.70 9.82 -11.41
N GLN A 592 4.85 9.01 -10.35
CA GLN A 592 3.87 8.89 -9.26
C GLN A 592 3.61 10.25 -8.62
N HIS A 593 4.67 11.01 -8.29
CA HIS A 593 4.52 12.32 -7.67
C HIS A 593 3.86 13.34 -8.60
N GLN A 594 4.30 13.43 -9.86
CA GLN A 594 3.81 14.47 -10.80
C GLN A 594 2.42 14.16 -11.34
N TYR A 595 2.13 12.90 -11.65
CA TYR A 595 0.91 12.51 -12.38
C TYR A 595 -0.01 11.57 -11.60
N GLN A 596 0.32 11.26 -10.33
CA GLN A 596 -0.53 10.47 -9.44
C GLN A 596 -0.87 9.09 -10.05
N CYS A 597 0.06 8.49 -10.80
CA CYS A 597 -0.13 7.23 -11.49
C CYS A 597 0.59 6.08 -10.80
N VAL A 598 -0.04 4.90 -10.74
CA VAL A 598 0.62 3.66 -10.30
C VAL A 598 1.40 3.10 -11.50
N VAL A 599 2.71 2.98 -11.33
CA VAL A 599 3.62 2.29 -12.25
C VAL A 599 4.18 1.09 -11.49
N ALA A 600 3.98 -0.13 -12.00
CA ALA A 600 4.54 -1.32 -11.38
C ALA A 600 6.08 -1.22 -11.33
N LEU A 601 6.74 -1.67 -10.25
CA LEU A 601 8.21 -1.67 -10.18
C LEU A 601 8.84 -2.81 -11.00
N HIS A 602 8.07 -3.85 -11.29
CA HIS A 602 8.49 -4.97 -12.12
C HIS A 602 7.90 -4.86 -13.52
N ALA A 603 8.73 -5.16 -14.53
CA ALA A 603 8.27 -5.26 -15.90
C ALA A 603 7.15 -6.30 -16.01
N VAL A 604 6.18 -6.06 -16.91
CA VAL A 604 5.05 -6.96 -17.12
C VAL A 604 5.54 -8.29 -17.67
N SER A 605 5.28 -9.39 -16.96
CA SER A 605 5.48 -10.73 -17.52
C SER A 605 4.39 -11.00 -18.56
N VAL A 606 4.80 -11.30 -19.78
CA VAL A 606 3.93 -11.57 -20.93
C VAL A 606 3.75 -13.08 -21.05
N ASN A 607 2.56 -13.57 -20.76
CA ASN A 607 2.27 -15.00 -20.85
C ASN A 607 2.23 -15.49 -22.31
N SER A 608 2.33 -16.80 -22.51
CA SER A 608 2.39 -17.39 -23.86
C SER A 608 1.16 -17.08 -24.71
N ILE A 609 -0.04 -17.00 -24.11
CA ILE A 609 -1.27 -16.64 -24.84
C ILE A 609 -1.21 -15.19 -25.34
N SER A 610 -0.69 -14.26 -24.53
CA SER A 610 -0.46 -12.87 -24.94
C SER A 610 0.55 -12.81 -26.09
N MET A 611 1.63 -13.58 -26.00
CA MET A 611 2.62 -13.62 -27.07
C MET A 611 2.05 -14.14 -28.39
N GLU A 612 1.13 -15.11 -28.35
CA GLU A 612 0.40 -15.58 -29.53
C GLU A 612 -0.50 -14.49 -30.11
N ALA A 613 -1.22 -13.74 -29.27
CA ALA A 613 -2.01 -12.59 -29.70
C ALA A 613 -1.12 -11.49 -30.30
N PHE A 614 0.06 -11.24 -29.72
CA PHE A 614 1.01 -10.25 -30.21
C PHE A 614 1.54 -10.63 -31.59
N ALA A 615 1.93 -11.90 -31.73
CA ALA A 615 2.32 -12.49 -33.00
C ALA A 615 1.23 -12.32 -34.07
N PHE A 616 -0.04 -12.49 -33.68
CA PHE A 616 -1.19 -12.28 -34.56
C PHE A 616 -1.37 -10.80 -34.95
N SER A 617 -1.28 -9.85 -34.01
CA SER A 617 -1.39 -8.42 -34.32
C SER A 617 -0.21 -7.93 -35.18
N LEU A 618 1.02 -8.35 -34.87
CA LEU A 618 2.18 -8.10 -35.75
C LEU A 618 1.94 -8.64 -37.16
N PHE A 619 1.34 -9.83 -37.27
CA PHE A 619 0.95 -10.38 -38.56
C PHE A 619 -0.08 -9.50 -39.29
N GLN A 620 -1.10 -8.97 -38.61
CA GLN A 620 -2.06 -8.06 -39.23
C GLN A 620 -1.39 -6.78 -39.74
N ILE A 621 -0.51 -6.18 -38.94
CA ILE A 621 0.29 -5.01 -39.33
C ILE A 621 1.11 -5.30 -40.58
N MET A 622 1.79 -6.46 -40.62
CA MET A 622 2.58 -6.86 -41.77
C MET A 622 1.73 -7.11 -43.03
N LEU A 623 0.49 -7.58 -42.89
CA LEU A 623 -0.43 -7.73 -44.03
C LEU A 623 -0.90 -6.39 -44.59
N GLU A 624 -1.16 -5.41 -43.72
CA GLU A 624 -1.56 -4.07 -44.11
C GLU A 624 -0.41 -3.28 -44.78
N ALA A 625 0.84 -3.64 -44.47
CA ALA A 625 2.06 -2.95 -44.91
C ALA A 625 2.46 -3.13 -46.39
N ASN A 626 1.57 -3.68 -47.24
CA ASN A 626 1.64 -3.83 -48.72
C ASN A 626 1.96 -5.27 -49.20
N ASP A 627 0.95 -5.91 -49.81
CA ASP A 627 0.96 -7.29 -50.37
C ASP A 627 2.11 -7.60 -51.36
N ALA A 628 2.83 -6.58 -51.85
CA ALA A 628 3.89 -6.70 -52.85
C ALA A 628 5.31 -6.91 -52.27
N VAL A 629 5.50 -6.78 -50.95
CA VAL A 629 6.81 -6.87 -50.30
C VAL A 629 6.95 -8.20 -49.54
N GLU A 630 8.06 -8.90 -49.76
CA GLU A 630 8.39 -10.10 -48.99
C GLU A 630 9.01 -9.68 -47.66
N HIS A 631 8.28 -9.90 -46.57
CA HIS A 631 8.73 -9.59 -45.21
C HIS A 631 9.61 -10.69 -44.63
N ALA A 632 10.42 -10.34 -43.63
CA ALA A 632 11.15 -11.31 -42.84
C ALA A 632 10.22 -12.33 -42.14
N PRO A 633 10.69 -13.56 -41.88
CA PRO A 633 9.89 -14.55 -41.18
C PRO A 633 9.60 -14.13 -39.74
N LEU A 634 8.35 -14.32 -39.30
CA LEU A 634 7.99 -14.23 -37.89
C LEU A 634 8.65 -15.39 -37.13
N ARG A 635 9.36 -15.09 -36.05
CA ARG A 635 10.07 -16.11 -35.26
C ARG A 635 9.45 -16.23 -33.88
N LEU A 636 9.19 -17.47 -33.48
CA LEU A 636 8.70 -17.86 -32.17
C LEU A 636 9.78 -18.68 -31.48
N THR A 637 10.30 -18.20 -30.36
CA THR A 637 11.29 -18.94 -29.57
C THR A 637 10.60 -19.62 -28.41
N LEU A 638 10.74 -20.95 -28.35
CA LEU A 638 10.23 -21.80 -27.28
C LEU A 638 11.38 -22.21 -26.36
N GLN A 639 11.10 -22.33 -25.07
CA GLN A 639 12.08 -22.78 -24.07
C GLN A 639 11.51 -23.92 -23.22
N SER A 640 12.33 -24.93 -22.92
CA SER A 640 11.92 -26.09 -22.11
C SER A 640 11.99 -25.82 -20.60
N GLU A 641 10.99 -26.31 -19.84
CA GLU A 641 10.86 -26.07 -18.38
C GLU A 641 11.55 -27.13 -17.50
N SER A 642 12.34 -28.06 -18.04
CA SER A 642 12.84 -29.19 -17.24
C SER A 642 13.85 -28.77 -16.16
N THR A 643 13.52 -28.99 -14.89
CA THR A 643 14.41 -28.76 -13.75
C THR A 643 15.61 -29.71 -13.77
N GLY A 644 16.79 -29.21 -14.14
CA GLY A 644 18.07 -29.90 -13.91
C GLY A 644 18.88 -30.34 -15.14
N LYS A 645 18.49 -30.00 -16.38
CA LYS A 645 19.34 -30.15 -17.57
C LYS A 645 19.46 -28.82 -18.34
N ALA A 646 20.47 -28.71 -19.20
CA ALA A 646 20.73 -27.53 -20.02
C ALA A 646 19.46 -27.10 -20.76
N VAL A 647 19.09 -25.82 -20.60
CA VAL A 647 17.91 -25.22 -21.23
C VAL A 647 18.01 -25.38 -22.76
N GLN A 648 17.06 -26.09 -23.36
CA GLN A 648 16.96 -26.18 -24.82
C GLN A 648 16.00 -25.11 -25.32
N SER A 649 16.51 -24.16 -26.10
CA SER A 649 15.71 -23.18 -26.84
C SER A 649 15.53 -23.64 -28.28
N VAL A 650 14.30 -23.60 -28.78
CA VAL A 650 14.02 -23.86 -30.21
C VAL A 650 13.31 -22.66 -30.80
N THR A 651 13.88 -22.09 -31.86
CA THR A 651 13.27 -20.99 -32.61
C THR A 651 12.62 -21.52 -33.87
N ILE A 652 11.31 -21.35 -33.95
CA ILE A 652 10.51 -21.67 -35.13
C ILE A 652 10.44 -20.41 -35.98
N SER A 653 10.97 -20.48 -37.19
CA SER A 653 10.85 -19.38 -38.17
C SER A 653 9.74 -19.72 -39.15
N ILE A 654 8.75 -18.84 -39.22
CA ILE A 654 7.58 -19.01 -40.08
C ILE A 654 7.77 -18.09 -41.30
N PRO A 655 7.99 -18.64 -42.51
CA PRO A 655 8.17 -17.84 -43.71
C PRO A 655 6.91 -17.03 -44.06
N TRP A 656 7.09 -15.80 -44.51
CA TRP A 656 5.99 -14.90 -44.91
C TRP A 656 5.03 -15.53 -45.93
N LYS A 657 5.57 -16.23 -46.93
CA LYS A 657 4.76 -16.95 -47.93
C LYS A 657 3.78 -17.97 -47.32
N ASP A 658 4.17 -18.66 -46.25
CA ASP A 658 3.34 -19.66 -45.60
C ASP A 658 2.22 -19.00 -44.78
N ILE A 659 2.51 -17.84 -44.20
CA ILE A 659 1.57 -16.97 -43.50
C ILE A 659 0.50 -16.44 -44.47
N CYS A 660 0.91 -15.89 -45.62
CA CYS A 660 -0.01 -15.37 -46.65
C CYS A 660 -0.91 -16.45 -47.25
N LEU A 661 -0.38 -17.66 -47.49
CA LEU A 661 -1.16 -18.81 -47.97
C LEU A 661 -2.23 -19.22 -46.94
N GLY A 662 -1.87 -19.19 -45.65
CA GLY A 662 -2.76 -19.44 -44.53
C GLY A 662 -3.94 -18.46 -44.46
N HIS A 663 -3.63 -17.16 -44.54
CA HIS A 663 -4.62 -16.09 -44.54
C HIS A 663 -5.61 -16.17 -45.71
N ARG A 664 -5.09 -16.39 -46.93
CA ARG A 664 -5.92 -16.52 -48.14
C ARG A 664 -6.86 -17.73 -48.06
N ALA A 665 -6.42 -18.83 -47.47
CA ALA A 665 -7.26 -20.01 -47.25
C ALA A 665 -8.40 -19.76 -46.24
N ALA A 666 -8.16 -18.95 -45.20
CA ALA A 666 -9.19 -18.56 -44.24
C ALA A 666 -10.27 -17.67 -44.89
N ILE A 667 -9.88 -16.71 -45.72
CA ILE A 667 -10.80 -15.80 -46.43
C ILE A 667 -11.63 -16.52 -47.50
N THR A 668 -11.02 -17.45 -48.26
CA THR A 668 -11.77 -18.22 -49.29
C THR A 668 -12.80 -19.16 -48.67
N HIS A 669 -12.59 -19.64 -47.44
CA HIS A 669 -13.56 -20.46 -46.73
C HIS A 669 -14.70 -19.66 -46.08
N SER A 670 -14.46 -18.44 -45.56
CA SER A 670 -15.55 -17.59 -45.02
C SER A 670 -16.51 -17.08 -46.10
N GLN A 671 -16.05 -16.93 -47.34
CA GLN A 671 -16.92 -16.58 -48.48
C GLN A 671 -17.72 -17.76 -49.04
N SER A 672 -17.32 -19.01 -48.79
CA SER A 672 -18.07 -20.20 -49.22
C SER A 672 -19.11 -20.67 -48.21
N SER A 673 -19.01 -20.27 -46.93
CA SER A 673 -20.00 -20.58 -45.89
C SER A 673 -21.20 -19.63 -45.86
N ALA A 674 -21.14 -18.50 -46.59
CA ALA A 674 -22.23 -17.54 -46.69
C ALA A 674 -23.33 -17.92 -47.72
N SER A 675 -23.19 -19.04 -48.46
CA SER A 675 -24.10 -19.39 -49.56
C SER A 675 -24.96 -20.65 -49.36
N THR A 676 -25.09 -21.21 -48.15
CA THR A 676 -26.02 -22.34 -47.92
C THR A 676 -26.91 -22.12 -46.71
N SER A 677 -28.14 -21.64 -46.97
CA SER A 677 -29.26 -21.71 -46.05
C SER A 677 -30.03 -23.02 -46.28
N ASP A 678 -29.95 -23.97 -45.32
CA ASP A 678 -31.11 -24.81 -44.95
C ASP A 678 -30.88 -25.70 -43.71
N GLY A 679 -31.94 -25.87 -42.92
CA GLY A 679 -32.32 -27.13 -42.23
C GLY A 679 -31.46 -27.78 -41.12
N HIS A 680 -31.85 -27.55 -39.87
CA HIS A 680 -31.88 -28.50 -38.72
C HIS A 680 -30.84 -29.64 -38.61
N ARG A 681 -29.99 -29.61 -37.56
CA ARG A 681 -29.65 -30.78 -36.70
C ARG A 681 -28.86 -30.40 -35.43
N ARG A 682 -29.18 -31.09 -34.32
CA ARG A 682 -28.50 -31.02 -33.01
C ARG A 682 -27.08 -31.59 -33.06
N GLY A 683 -26.18 -30.97 -32.29
CA GLY A 683 -25.08 -31.62 -31.57
C GLY A 683 -23.71 -31.64 -32.24
N THR A 684 -22.85 -30.69 -31.87
CA THR A 684 -21.41 -30.81 -31.49
C THR A 684 -20.81 -29.41 -31.44
N MET A 685 -20.01 -29.10 -30.41
CA MET A 685 -19.26 -27.85 -30.32
C MET A 685 -18.34 -27.71 -31.54
N VAL A 686 -18.71 -26.83 -32.46
CA VAL A 686 -17.82 -26.38 -33.54
C VAL A 686 -16.85 -25.40 -32.90
N SER A 687 -15.57 -25.80 -32.78
CA SER A 687 -14.48 -24.91 -32.40
C SER A 687 -14.45 -23.71 -33.35
N SER A 688 -14.32 -22.50 -32.81
CA SER A 688 -14.22 -21.28 -33.61
C SER A 688 -13.11 -21.38 -34.66
N GLU A 689 -13.35 -20.86 -35.87
CA GLU A 689 -12.45 -20.94 -37.04
C GLU A 689 -10.97 -20.59 -36.81
N PRO A 690 -10.57 -19.68 -35.89
CA PRO A 690 -9.16 -19.44 -35.54
C PRO A 690 -8.42 -20.72 -35.09
N ASP A 691 -9.10 -21.64 -34.38
CA ASP A 691 -8.51 -22.87 -33.85
C ASP A 691 -8.05 -23.82 -34.95
N ARG A 692 -8.72 -23.81 -36.11
CA ARG A 692 -8.40 -24.74 -37.21
C ARG A 692 -7.17 -24.30 -37.99
N PHE A 693 -7.03 -22.99 -38.19
CA PHE A 693 -5.84 -22.39 -38.78
C PHE A 693 -4.63 -22.59 -37.88
N ILE A 694 -4.76 -22.25 -36.59
CA ILE A 694 -3.72 -22.44 -35.57
C ILE A 694 -3.28 -23.90 -35.50
N ARG A 695 -4.20 -24.89 -35.47
CA ARG A 695 -3.85 -26.32 -35.45
C ARG A 695 -3.13 -26.81 -36.70
N SER A 696 -3.58 -26.41 -37.89
CA SER A 696 -2.94 -26.78 -39.17
C SER A 696 -1.52 -26.19 -39.29
N PHE A 697 -1.38 -24.94 -38.86
CA PHE A 697 -0.14 -24.17 -38.87
C PHE A 697 0.88 -24.68 -37.84
N ILE A 698 0.44 -24.98 -36.61
CA ILE A 698 1.25 -25.63 -35.57
C ILE A 698 1.76 -26.99 -36.07
N THR A 699 0.90 -27.80 -36.70
CA THR A 699 1.30 -29.13 -37.19
C THR A 699 2.37 -29.05 -38.29
N LYS A 700 2.40 -28.02 -39.13
CA LYS A 700 3.40 -27.90 -40.22
C LYS A 700 4.78 -27.48 -39.70
N HIS A 701 4.86 -26.64 -38.67
CA HIS A 701 6.11 -26.00 -38.24
C HIS A 701 6.67 -26.54 -36.90
N PHE A 702 5.88 -27.29 -36.12
CA PHE A 702 6.29 -27.80 -34.80
C PHE A 702 6.61 -29.32 -34.77
N VAL A 703 6.45 -30.04 -35.89
CA VAL A 703 6.70 -31.50 -35.98
C VAL A 703 8.18 -31.89 -35.79
N SER A 704 9.11 -30.96 -35.90
CA SER A 704 10.54 -31.19 -35.72
C SER A 704 11.03 -31.06 -34.26
N LEU A 705 10.14 -30.77 -33.30
CA LEU A 705 10.51 -30.62 -31.89
C LEU A 705 10.81 -31.99 -31.25
N PRO A 706 12.00 -32.20 -30.66
CA PRO A 706 12.46 -33.52 -30.21
C PRO A 706 11.86 -34.05 -28.90
N VAL A 707 10.81 -33.44 -28.32
CA VAL A 707 10.20 -33.82 -27.03
C VAL A 707 8.71 -33.44 -27.00
N GLU A 708 7.91 -33.99 -26.08
CA GLU A 708 6.52 -33.59 -25.85
C GLU A 708 6.34 -32.06 -25.78
N MET A 709 5.41 -31.55 -26.58
CA MET A 709 5.07 -30.12 -26.70
C MET A 709 4.68 -29.46 -25.37
N SER A 710 4.12 -30.22 -24.43
CA SER A 710 3.75 -29.77 -23.09
C SER A 710 4.95 -29.33 -22.24
N ALA A 711 6.17 -29.69 -22.63
CA ALA A 711 7.39 -29.34 -21.90
C ALA A 711 7.98 -27.97 -22.30
N TYR A 712 7.39 -27.27 -23.28
CA TYR A 712 7.88 -26.00 -23.80
C TYR A 712 6.88 -24.86 -23.58
N ARG A 713 7.40 -23.67 -23.29
CA ARG A 713 6.62 -22.41 -23.28
C ARG A 713 7.16 -21.41 -24.29
N LEU A 714 6.27 -20.54 -24.78
CA LEU A 714 6.64 -19.43 -25.66
C LEU A 714 7.40 -18.38 -24.84
N PHE A 715 8.63 -18.12 -25.24
CA PHE A 715 9.61 -17.30 -24.52
C PHE A 715 9.80 -15.92 -25.17
N SER A 716 9.78 -15.86 -26.51
CA SER A 716 9.83 -14.59 -27.23
C SER A 716 9.21 -14.67 -28.62
N VAL A 717 8.72 -13.54 -29.09
CA VAL A 717 8.23 -13.31 -30.45
C VAL A 717 9.07 -12.23 -31.10
N SER A 718 9.57 -12.47 -32.31
CA SER A 718 10.36 -11.47 -33.04
C SER A 718 10.04 -11.41 -34.53
N SER A 719 10.10 -10.21 -35.09
CA SER A 719 10.04 -9.90 -36.53
C SER A 719 11.30 -9.14 -36.96
N GLU A 720 11.28 -8.56 -38.18
CA GLU A 720 12.30 -7.58 -38.59
C GLU A 720 12.22 -6.26 -37.82
N ASP A 721 11.07 -5.96 -37.22
CA ASP A 721 10.80 -4.66 -36.57
C ASP A 721 11.06 -4.66 -35.07
N CYS A 722 10.80 -5.79 -34.39
CA CYS A 722 10.98 -5.87 -32.95
C CYS A 722 11.18 -7.30 -32.44
N ILE A 723 11.58 -7.41 -31.17
CA ILE A 723 11.49 -8.63 -30.37
C ILE A 723 10.87 -8.29 -29.01
N LEU A 724 9.87 -9.09 -28.61
CA LEU A 724 9.25 -9.05 -27.30
C LEU A 724 9.52 -10.37 -26.57
N GLU A 725 10.15 -10.29 -25.39
CA GLU A 725 10.44 -11.41 -24.50
C GLU A 725 9.37 -11.55 -23.40
N TYR A 726 9.23 -12.76 -22.84
CA TYR A 726 8.20 -13.07 -21.84
C TYR A 726 8.40 -12.27 -20.55
N THR A 727 9.59 -11.75 -20.28
CA THR A 727 9.84 -10.83 -19.16
C THR A 727 9.39 -9.39 -19.43
N GLY A 728 8.68 -9.13 -20.53
CA GLY A 728 8.27 -7.78 -20.93
C GLY A 728 9.39 -6.94 -21.53
N ARG A 729 10.50 -7.56 -21.95
CA ARG A 729 11.60 -6.87 -22.63
C ARG A 729 11.29 -6.72 -24.12
N LEU A 730 11.16 -5.48 -24.56
CA LEU A 730 10.89 -5.09 -25.94
C LEU A 730 12.11 -4.40 -26.55
N LYS A 731 12.53 -4.84 -27.73
CA LYS A 731 13.58 -4.15 -28.49
C LYS A 731 13.09 -3.86 -29.89
N PHE A 732 13.25 -2.62 -30.33
CA PHE A 732 12.95 -2.17 -31.69
C PHE A 732 14.19 -2.28 -32.57
N PHE A 733 13.97 -2.68 -33.81
CA PHE A 733 14.98 -2.72 -34.87
C PHE A 733 14.68 -1.69 -35.96
N THR A 734 13.40 -1.43 -36.22
CA THR A 734 12.94 -0.48 -37.24
C THR A 734 12.17 0.67 -36.57
N PRO A 735 12.66 1.93 -36.68
CA PRO A 735 12.01 3.09 -36.08
C PRO A 735 10.62 3.42 -36.61
N GLU A 736 10.39 3.20 -37.91
CA GLU A 736 9.15 3.55 -38.60
C GLU A 736 7.97 2.72 -38.11
N SER A 737 8.24 1.52 -37.58
CA SER A 737 7.26 0.55 -37.11
C SER A 737 6.85 0.75 -35.64
N VAL A 738 7.46 1.73 -34.94
CA VAL A 738 7.26 1.94 -33.49
C VAL A 738 5.79 2.19 -33.13
N PRO A 739 5.03 3.09 -33.77
CA PRO A 739 3.62 3.32 -33.43
C PRO A 739 2.77 2.06 -33.64
N ALA A 740 2.95 1.36 -34.76
CA ALA A 740 2.20 0.13 -35.06
C ALA A 740 2.48 -0.99 -34.05
N VAL A 741 3.76 -1.16 -33.66
CA VAL A 741 4.14 -2.14 -32.63
C VAL A 741 3.53 -1.76 -31.26
N LEU A 742 3.49 -0.48 -30.92
CA LEU A 742 2.86 -0.01 -29.68
C LEU A 742 1.34 -0.18 -29.69
N ASP A 743 0.68 0.00 -30.83
CA ASP A 743 -0.74 -0.33 -31.01
C ASP A 743 -1.01 -1.83 -30.84
N ALA A 744 -0.14 -2.70 -31.40
CA ALA A 744 -0.23 -4.14 -31.16
C ALA A 744 -0.09 -4.49 -29.67
N ILE A 745 0.78 -3.79 -28.94
CA ILE A 745 0.93 -3.94 -27.48
C ILE A 745 -0.34 -3.47 -26.75
N LEU A 746 -0.98 -2.40 -27.18
CA LEU A 746 -2.26 -1.97 -26.60
C LEU A 746 -3.36 -3.00 -26.82
N GLN A 747 -3.43 -3.61 -28.00
CA GLN A 747 -4.37 -4.70 -28.26
C GLN A 747 -4.12 -5.90 -27.33
N LEU A 748 -2.86 -6.19 -26.95
CA LEU A 748 -2.57 -7.18 -25.91
C LEU A 748 -3.21 -6.85 -24.57
N PHE A 749 -3.12 -5.58 -24.16
CA PHE A 749 -3.70 -5.13 -22.90
C PHE A 749 -5.24 -5.10 -22.94
N VAL A 750 -5.85 -4.77 -24.09
CA VAL A 750 -7.32 -4.79 -24.23
C VAL A 750 -7.88 -6.22 -24.32
N ALA A 751 -7.17 -7.12 -24.99
CA ALA A 751 -7.57 -8.52 -25.12
C ALA A 751 -7.50 -9.31 -23.81
N GLN A 752 -6.95 -8.72 -22.74
CA GLN A 752 -6.73 -9.40 -21.48
C GLN A 752 -7.15 -8.55 -20.28
N HIS A 753 -7.72 -9.21 -19.28
CA HIS A 753 -7.69 -8.73 -17.90
C HIS A 753 -6.24 -8.78 -17.35
N VAL A 754 -5.25 -8.16 -18.01
CA VAL A 754 -3.87 -8.03 -17.51
C VAL A 754 -3.86 -7.00 -16.39
N VAL A 755 -4.30 -7.44 -15.21
CA VAL A 755 -3.65 -7.13 -13.94
C VAL A 755 -3.68 -8.42 -13.15
N CYS A 756 -2.66 -9.24 -13.35
CA CYS A 756 -2.27 -10.26 -12.38
C CYS A 756 -0.76 -10.42 -12.52
N PRO A 757 0.04 -9.67 -11.76
CA PRO A 757 1.37 -10.14 -11.43
C PRO A 757 1.20 -11.48 -10.71
N GLU A 758 1.96 -12.52 -11.09
CA GLU A 758 1.96 -13.82 -10.37
C GLU A 758 2.66 -13.74 -8.98
N GLY A 759 2.70 -12.56 -8.38
CA GLY A 759 3.22 -12.29 -7.04
C GLY A 759 2.53 -11.07 -6.45
N ALA A 760 2.54 -10.96 -5.12
CA ALA A 760 2.03 -9.76 -4.44
C ALA A 760 2.65 -8.52 -5.08
N GLU A 761 1.81 -7.57 -5.49
CA GLU A 761 2.23 -6.24 -5.87
C GLU A 761 3.07 -5.70 -4.71
N THR A 762 4.38 -5.68 -4.94
CA THR A 762 5.37 -5.15 -4.02
C THR A 762 5.76 -3.80 -4.59
N THR A 763 5.30 -2.74 -3.95
CA THR A 763 5.68 -1.35 -4.24
C THR A 763 6.21 -0.77 -2.94
N PHE A 764 7.53 -0.89 -2.77
CA PHE A 764 8.34 -0.43 -1.63
C PHE A 764 8.01 0.98 -1.10
#